data_AF-A0A9J7XGR6-F1
#
_entry.id   AF-A0A9J7XGR6-F1
#
_cell.length_a   1.000
_cell.length_b   1.000
_cell.length_c   1.000
_cell.angle_alpha   90.00
_cell.angle_beta   90.00
_cell.angle_gamma   90.00
#
_symmetry.space_group_name_H-M   'P 1'
#
loop_
_entity.id
_entity.type
_entity.pdbx_description
1 polymer ?
#
loop_
_entity_poly.entity_id
_entity_poly.type
_entity_poly.pdbx_seq_one_letter_code
_entity_poly.pdbx_strand_id
1 'polypeptide(L)'
;MNSFPPLSIAPVQDETAPVAESTQAQSVVANQALQEWRAIRAQQDQEYNTSLLVDQEKERKKLVYQACEERRQKAIEARRQRMSACEEPSDGVLIKFKYPNGHTNMRKFRLSEPIQILFDFVGQDDIASEIFVVQEAASSRSVESSCSGSIMDHGINASSTLYVLWFSNKDVQEILSDQQNDGAYALHHTSHGQSSLSETSTQPSLSVPSFQPPLPEPSTRSALPEPSTRSPLPEPSTRSPLPEPSTRSPLPEPSTRSPLPEPSTQQPLTLFSQPQEILTLYDEPPLSPLSAQEPIIILDEQDESVSQNQSPVSTHHLGGPVDEIDLQTILKKMVSKVDGRFCPTSNQINVCRDNVLLCSLRAFKRRFFNPEAKLDVVFVDEDDNGEGAVDEGGPTREYLRLLMRAVHQSNIFEGHEKDRQLSLDTQALQTKLYMWVAKMIAVCVVHGGVGPHFFSERLFHQICGIPTPPATVDEVGDHTFREQLIKIQEATTVREANSAIAEAADSLSIIGALRHVSSLEEKDSLVQSAADFFVNGRLATALDQFVEGLKTLGLLEELRKNPAVFYNMFVSEEIPLQAKDLCTLFDVDFSVQGSNRRDRENMTICFWRDWLIDIEEGECSPVTLEKVLEFTSGASTVPPLGFPHRPQIQFLHEGNRIFPEANTCILVLRLPLHSSYEAFKQYMMEGILQAPTFGLA
;
A
#
# COMPACT_ATOMS: atom_id res chain seq x y z
N MET A 1 -9.21 13.72 -57.57
CA MET A 1 -9.52 13.01 -58.83
C MET A 1 -10.54 11.93 -58.50
N ASN A 2 -11.70 12.05 -59.14
CA ASN A 2 -12.62 11.01 -59.60
C ASN A 2 -13.25 10.07 -58.54
N SER A 3 -14.55 9.80 -58.53
CA SER A 3 -15.60 10.06 -59.52
C SER A 3 -16.96 9.60 -58.96
N PHE A 4 -17.99 10.44 -59.07
CA PHE A 4 -19.40 10.01 -59.00
C PHE A 4 -19.98 9.97 -60.43
N PRO A 5 -20.83 9.00 -60.79
CA PRO A 5 -21.58 9.02 -62.04
C PRO A 5 -22.89 9.85 -61.90
N PRO A 6 -23.44 10.40 -63.01
CA PRO A 6 -24.49 11.40 -62.98
C PRO A 6 -25.91 10.82 -63.04
N LEU A 7 -26.86 11.48 -62.38
CA LEU A 7 -28.30 11.24 -62.48
C LEU A 7 -28.89 11.97 -63.71
N SER A 8 -29.61 11.22 -64.55
CA SER A 8 -30.34 11.72 -65.71
C SER A 8 -31.79 12.06 -65.34
N ILE A 9 -32.33 13.13 -65.94
CA ILE A 9 -33.63 13.74 -65.64
C ILE A 9 -34.70 13.32 -66.66
N ALA A 10 -35.85 12.83 -66.14
CA ALA A 10 -37.25 12.90 -66.60
C ALA A 10 -37.65 12.30 -67.98
N PRO A 11 -38.96 12.11 -68.33
CA PRO A 11 -40.20 12.52 -67.62
C PRO A 11 -41.32 11.42 -67.59
N VAL A 12 -42.45 11.72 -66.93
CA VAL A 12 -43.84 11.63 -67.46
C VAL A 12 -44.86 11.69 -66.30
N GLN A 13 -45.83 12.60 -66.47
CA GLN A 13 -47.07 12.73 -65.71
C GLN A 13 -48.05 11.60 -66.10
N ASP A 14 -48.81 11.00 -65.17
CA ASP A 14 -50.22 11.37 -64.95
C ASP A 14 -50.90 10.49 -63.88
N GLU A 15 -51.78 11.16 -63.13
CA GLU A 15 -53.00 10.74 -62.42
C GLU A 15 -53.24 9.31 -61.86
N THR A 16 -53.44 9.28 -60.53
CA THR A 16 -54.61 8.79 -59.76
C THR A 16 -54.27 7.90 -58.54
N ALA A 17 -54.70 8.39 -57.37
CA ALA A 17 -54.59 7.87 -56.00
C ALA A 17 -55.26 6.47 -55.81
N PRO A 18 -55.13 5.74 -54.67
CA PRO A 18 -54.74 6.23 -53.33
C PRO A 18 -53.83 5.29 -52.51
N VAL A 19 -53.00 5.85 -51.61
CA VAL A 19 -52.90 5.44 -50.19
C VAL A 19 -52.22 6.59 -49.44
N ALA A 20 -53.05 7.40 -48.80
CA ALA A 20 -52.62 8.33 -47.78
C ALA A 20 -52.33 7.52 -46.51
N GLU A 21 -51.06 7.36 -46.14
CA GLU A 21 -50.61 7.13 -44.74
C GLU A 21 -49.08 7.00 -44.58
N SER A 22 -48.28 6.85 -45.65
CA SER A 22 -46.83 6.58 -45.50
C SER A 22 -45.88 7.78 -45.49
N THR A 23 -46.32 8.98 -45.92
CA THR A 23 -45.39 10.11 -46.16
C THR A 23 -45.11 10.97 -44.92
N GLN A 24 -46.00 10.97 -43.91
CA GLN A 24 -45.80 11.74 -42.67
C GLN A 24 -44.84 11.02 -41.71
N ALA A 25 -44.88 9.70 -41.62
CA ALA A 25 -43.97 8.92 -40.78
C ALA A 25 -42.51 9.00 -41.29
N GLN A 26 -42.30 9.01 -42.61
CA GLN A 26 -40.96 9.10 -43.20
C GLN A 26 -40.30 10.49 -43.05
N SER A 27 -41.07 11.58 -43.04
CA SER A 27 -40.51 12.94 -42.88
C SER A 27 -40.17 13.29 -41.42
N VAL A 28 -40.88 12.70 -40.45
CA VAL A 28 -40.58 12.84 -39.02
C VAL A 28 -39.29 12.10 -38.70
N VAL A 29 -39.14 10.85 -39.16
CA VAL A 29 -37.92 10.05 -38.96
C VAL A 29 -36.69 10.71 -39.61
N ALA A 30 -36.84 11.28 -40.81
CA ALA A 30 -35.73 11.99 -41.48
C ALA A 30 -35.32 13.29 -40.76
N ASN A 31 -36.27 14.03 -40.18
CA ASN A 31 -35.97 15.23 -39.38
C ASN A 31 -35.31 14.87 -38.04
N GLN A 32 -35.72 13.77 -37.42
CA GLN A 32 -35.15 13.27 -36.18
C GLN A 32 -33.71 12.82 -36.39
N ALA A 33 -33.43 12.07 -37.46
CA ALA A 33 -32.07 11.68 -37.85
C ALA A 33 -31.17 12.90 -38.17
N LEU A 34 -31.73 13.97 -38.75
CA LEU A 34 -30.98 15.21 -39.02
C LEU A 34 -30.67 15.99 -37.73
N GLN A 35 -31.57 15.97 -36.75
CA GLN A 35 -31.34 16.58 -35.43
C GLN A 35 -30.29 15.80 -34.64
N GLU A 36 -30.33 14.47 -34.67
CA GLU A 36 -29.31 13.61 -34.08
C GLU A 36 -27.93 13.85 -34.72
N TRP A 37 -27.86 13.96 -36.05
CA TRP A 37 -26.61 14.29 -36.75
C TRP A 37 -26.03 15.65 -36.36
N ARG A 38 -26.90 16.66 -36.15
CA ARG A 38 -26.47 17.99 -35.70
C ARG A 38 -26.01 17.97 -34.25
N ALA A 39 -26.68 17.20 -33.39
CA ALA A 39 -26.29 17.02 -32.00
C ALA A 39 -24.92 16.33 -31.89
N ILE A 40 -24.70 15.27 -32.67
CA ILE A 40 -23.41 14.56 -32.73
C ILE A 40 -22.29 15.50 -33.20
N ARG A 41 -22.53 16.30 -34.24
CA ARG A 41 -21.51 17.26 -34.71
C ARG A 41 -21.23 18.36 -33.69
N ALA A 42 -22.26 18.90 -33.06
CA ALA A 42 -22.08 19.91 -32.01
C ALA A 42 -21.31 19.36 -30.81
N GLN A 43 -21.56 18.09 -30.45
CA GLN A 43 -20.81 17.39 -29.42
C GLN A 43 -19.34 17.19 -29.83
N GLN A 44 -19.08 16.75 -31.06
CA GLN A 44 -17.71 16.60 -31.58
C GLN A 44 -16.96 17.95 -31.63
N ASP A 45 -17.63 19.03 -32.01
CA ASP A 45 -17.04 20.37 -32.01
C ASP A 45 -16.74 20.86 -30.58
N GLN A 46 -17.59 20.51 -29.61
CA GLN A 46 -17.37 20.81 -28.19
C GLN A 46 -16.20 20.00 -27.62
N GLU A 47 -16.13 18.71 -27.93
CA GLU A 47 -15.03 17.83 -27.55
C GLU A 47 -13.71 18.30 -28.14
N TYR A 48 -13.70 18.70 -29.41
CA TYR A 48 -12.53 19.27 -30.09
C TYR A 48 -12.05 20.57 -29.43
N ASN A 49 -12.96 21.51 -29.15
CA ASN A 49 -12.60 22.76 -28.48
C ASN A 49 -12.08 22.53 -27.05
N THR A 50 -12.64 21.55 -26.35
CA THR A 50 -12.17 21.14 -25.02
C THR A 50 -10.77 20.56 -25.10
N SER A 51 -10.51 19.66 -26.06
CA SER A 51 -9.17 19.11 -26.32
C SER A 51 -8.15 20.20 -26.65
N LEU A 52 -8.54 21.18 -27.49
CA LEU A 52 -7.67 22.29 -27.87
C LEU A 52 -7.27 23.16 -26.67
N LEU A 53 -8.20 23.43 -25.75
CA LEU A 53 -7.91 24.17 -24.52
C LEU A 53 -6.97 23.39 -23.59
N VAL A 54 -7.16 22.07 -23.49
CA VAL A 54 -6.26 21.18 -22.73
C VAL A 54 -4.85 21.19 -23.32
N ASP A 55 -4.72 21.11 -24.65
CA ASP A 55 -3.43 21.15 -25.32
C ASP A 55 -2.71 22.50 -25.14
N GLN A 56 -3.45 23.61 -25.20
CA GLN A 56 -2.91 24.94 -24.93
C GLN A 56 -2.42 25.10 -23.48
N GLU A 57 -3.20 24.62 -22.51
CA GLU A 57 -2.82 24.66 -21.10
C GLU A 57 -1.62 23.74 -20.81
N LYS A 58 -1.54 22.60 -21.47
CA LYS A 58 -0.38 21.68 -21.40
C LYS A 58 0.89 22.34 -21.91
N GLU A 59 0.84 23.02 -23.06
CA GLU A 59 2.02 23.73 -23.58
C GLU A 59 2.41 24.92 -22.69
N ARG A 60 1.43 25.63 -22.10
CA ARG A 60 1.68 26.69 -21.13
C ARG A 60 2.40 26.17 -19.88
N LYS A 61 1.93 25.06 -19.30
CA LYS A 61 2.56 24.43 -18.14
C LYS A 61 3.99 23.97 -18.44
N LYS A 62 4.21 23.39 -19.63
CA LYS A 62 5.53 22.96 -20.10
C LYS A 62 6.53 24.12 -20.19
N LEU A 63 6.11 25.26 -20.74
CA LEU A 63 6.96 26.46 -20.83
C LEU A 63 7.31 27.02 -19.44
N VAL A 64 6.35 27.04 -18.51
CA VAL A 64 6.58 27.48 -17.13
C VAL A 64 7.56 26.55 -16.40
N TYR A 65 7.40 25.25 -16.57
CA TYR A 65 8.31 24.25 -16.00
C TYR A 65 9.74 24.42 -16.55
N GLN A 66 9.88 24.57 -17.87
CA GLN A 66 11.18 24.77 -18.51
C GLN A 66 11.87 26.05 -18.00
N ALA A 67 11.12 27.14 -17.84
CA ALA A 67 11.66 28.40 -17.29
C ALA A 67 12.09 28.26 -15.81
N CYS A 68 11.35 27.52 -15.00
CA CYS A 68 11.75 27.18 -13.63
C CYS A 68 13.05 26.38 -13.60
N GLU A 69 13.15 25.34 -14.42
CA GLU A 69 14.32 24.47 -14.43
C GLU A 69 15.58 25.22 -14.88
N GLU A 70 15.46 26.11 -15.86
CA GLU A 70 16.56 26.98 -16.27
C GLU A 70 17.02 27.93 -15.14
N ARG A 71 16.10 28.46 -14.33
CA ARG A 71 16.46 29.31 -13.18
C ARG A 71 17.14 28.51 -12.08
N ARG A 72 16.59 27.33 -11.74
CA ARG A 72 17.18 26.39 -10.78
C ARG A 72 18.61 26.04 -11.14
N GLN A 73 18.85 25.68 -12.40
CA GLN A 73 20.19 25.33 -12.87
C GLN A 73 21.16 26.51 -12.78
N LYS A 74 20.73 27.73 -13.16
CA LYS A 74 21.55 28.95 -13.01
C LYS A 74 21.88 29.24 -11.55
N ALA A 75 20.95 29.02 -10.62
CA ALA A 75 21.18 29.23 -9.20
C ALA A 75 22.24 28.25 -8.64
N ILE A 76 22.17 26.97 -9.02
CA ILE A 76 23.16 25.95 -8.64
C ILE A 76 24.54 26.32 -9.18
N GLU A 77 24.63 26.68 -10.46
CA GLU A 77 25.91 27.01 -11.09
C GLU A 77 26.54 28.27 -10.47
N ALA A 78 25.73 29.29 -10.14
CA ALA A 78 26.21 30.47 -9.41
C ALA A 78 26.74 30.12 -8.01
N ARG A 79 26.12 29.18 -7.29
CA ARG A 79 26.62 28.69 -5.99
C ARG A 79 27.93 27.94 -6.14
N ARG A 80 28.04 27.04 -7.12
CA ARG A 80 29.29 26.31 -7.45
C ARG A 80 30.44 27.28 -7.75
N GLN A 81 30.17 28.33 -8.52
CA GLN A 81 31.17 29.37 -8.81
C GLN A 81 31.62 30.09 -7.54
N ARG A 82 30.70 30.51 -6.67
CA ARG A 82 31.06 31.15 -5.38
C ARG A 82 31.86 30.22 -4.46
N MET A 83 31.49 28.95 -4.42
CA MET A 83 32.16 27.93 -3.62
C MET A 83 33.54 27.55 -4.14
N SER A 84 33.77 27.61 -5.46
CA SER A 84 35.09 27.34 -6.05
C SER A 84 36.19 28.28 -5.55
N ALA A 85 35.82 29.48 -5.10
CA ALA A 85 36.73 30.47 -4.54
C ALA A 85 36.82 30.43 -2.99
N CYS A 86 36.05 29.56 -2.33
CA CYS A 86 35.97 29.50 -0.87
C CYS A 86 36.74 28.28 -0.32
N GLU A 87 37.97 28.49 0.15
CA GLU A 87 38.74 27.44 0.82
C GLU A 87 38.13 27.05 2.18
N GLU A 88 38.32 25.79 2.58
CA GLU A 88 37.85 25.29 3.87
C GLU A 88 38.75 25.80 5.02
N PRO A 89 38.21 26.50 6.04
CA PRO A 89 39.00 27.07 7.13
C PRO A 89 39.62 25.97 8.01
N SER A 90 40.94 26.06 8.22
CA SER A 90 41.70 25.11 9.05
C SER A 90 41.31 25.16 10.53
N ASP A 91 40.95 26.35 11.02
CA ASP A 91 40.48 26.66 12.38
C ASP A 91 38.95 26.61 12.51
N GLY A 92 38.25 26.15 11.47
CA GLY A 92 36.79 26.08 11.44
C GLY A 92 36.21 24.89 12.23
N VAL A 93 34.93 25.03 12.53
CA VAL A 93 34.09 24.06 13.20
C VAL A 93 33.42 23.16 12.17
N LEU A 94 33.49 21.85 12.36
CA LEU A 94 32.92 20.87 11.43
C LEU A 94 31.38 20.81 11.58
N ILE A 95 30.65 21.12 10.51
CA ILE A 95 29.19 21.03 10.47
C ILE A 95 28.78 19.90 9.53
N LYS A 96 27.78 19.11 9.95
CA LYS A 96 27.27 17.95 9.21
C LYS A 96 25.95 18.30 8.53
N PHE A 97 25.83 17.97 7.25
CA PHE A 97 24.62 18.14 6.45
C PHE A 97 24.08 16.78 6.03
N LYS A 98 22.77 16.58 6.17
CA LYS A 98 22.04 15.42 5.66
C LYS A 98 21.08 15.89 4.56
N TYR A 99 21.23 15.30 3.39
CA TYR A 99 20.44 15.62 2.20
C TYR A 99 19.23 14.67 2.07
N PRO A 100 18.17 15.07 1.35
CA PRO A 100 16.97 14.23 1.19
C PRO A 100 17.22 12.86 0.55
N ASN A 101 18.26 12.73 -0.27
CA ASN A 101 18.71 11.46 -0.86
C ASN A 101 19.47 10.54 0.12
N GLY A 102 19.51 10.89 1.42
CA GLY A 102 20.22 10.14 2.46
C GLY A 102 21.74 10.38 2.50
N HIS A 103 22.30 11.07 1.51
CA HIS A 103 23.72 11.41 1.49
C HIS A 103 24.06 12.39 2.63
N THR A 104 25.28 12.29 3.16
CA THR A 104 25.79 13.19 4.18
C THR A 104 27.04 13.88 3.67
N ASN A 105 27.10 15.20 3.80
CA ASN A 105 28.30 15.98 3.51
C ASN A 105 28.75 16.74 4.76
N MET A 106 30.04 17.06 4.85
CA MET A 106 30.64 17.74 6.01
C MET A 106 31.67 18.76 5.52
N ARG A 107 31.68 19.93 6.15
CA ARG A 107 32.69 20.97 5.89
C ARG A 107 32.90 21.80 7.15
N LYS A 108 34.11 22.30 7.35
CA LYS A 108 34.42 23.26 8.41
C LYS A 108 33.96 24.67 8.03
N PHE A 109 33.40 25.38 9.00
CA PHE A 109 32.99 26.78 8.87
C PHE A 109 33.47 27.57 10.08
N ARG A 110 33.79 28.86 9.90
CA ARG A 110 33.91 29.76 11.05
C ARG A 110 32.50 30.25 11.39
N LEU A 111 32.09 30.16 12.66
CA LEU A 111 30.72 30.54 13.01
C LEU A 111 30.41 32.04 12.79
N SER A 112 31.45 32.87 12.67
CA SER A 112 31.36 34.29 12.29
C SER A 112 31.25 34.54 10.78
N GLU A 113 31.41 33.51 9.94
CA GLU A 113 31.23 33.65 8.49
C GLU A 113 29.78 33.91 8.13
N PRO A 114 29.52 34.61 7.01
CA PRO A 114 28.17 34.75 6.48
C PRO A 114 27.51 33.38 6.26
N ILE A 115 26.25 33.25 6.70
CA ILE A 115 25.49 32.00 6.51
C ILE A 115 25.32 31.63 5.03
N GLN A 116 25.45 32.61 4.13
CA GLN A 116 25.45 32.38 2.69
C GLN A 116 26.53 31.40 2.23
N ILE A 117 27.69 31.32 2.89
CA ILE A 117 28.75 30.35 2.55
C ILE A 117 28.27 28.91 2.86
N LEU A 118 27.47 28.73 3.91
CA LEU A 118 26.85 27.46 4.25
C LEU A 118 25.78 27.09 3.22
N PHE A 119 24.92 28.04 2.84
CA PHE A 119 23.91 27.80 1.80
C PHE A 119 24.53 27.55 0.42
N ASP A 120 25.56 28.29 0.06
CA ASP A 120 26.26 28.09 -1.19
C ASP A 120 26.93 26.71 -1.20
N PHE A 121 27.48 26.24 -0.09
CA PHE A 121 28.04 24.88 0.03
C PHE A 121 26.98 23.80 -0.15
N VAL A 122 25.85 23.94 0.54
CA VAL A 122 24.74 22.98 0.52
C VAL A 122 24.04 22.96 -0.84
N GLY A 123 23.77 24.12 -1.41
CA GLY A 123 23.02 24.28 -2.65
C GLY A 123 23.81 24.02 -3.93
N GLN A 124 25.01 23.42 -3.85
CA GLN A 124 25.75 22.93 -5.04
C GLN A 124 25.22 21.61 -5.56
N ASP A 125 24.35 20.94 -4.80
CA ASP A 125 23.74 19.67 -5.16
C ASP A 125 22.90 19.81 -6.44
N ASP A 126 22.98 18.80 -7.33
CA ASP A 126 22.26 18.82 -8.62
C ASP A 126 20.74 18.85 -8.45
N ILE A 127 20.21 18.38 -7.33
CA ILE A 127 18.78 18.41 -7.01
C ILE A 127 18.37 19.60 -6.14
N ALA A 128 19.28 20.55 -5.87
CA ALA A 128 18.96 21.71 -5.06
C ALA A 128 17.89 22.60 -5.71
N SER A 129 16.96 23.11 -4.89
CA SER A 129 15.99 24.11 -5.30
C SER A 129 16.60 25.53 -5.31
N GLU A 130 15.91 26.48 -5.96
CA GLU A 130 16.32 27.90 -5.96
C GLU A 130 16.31 28.48 -4.54
N ILE A 131 15.32 28.11 -3.73
CA ILE A 131 15.19 28.47 -2.32
C ILE A 131 14.99 27.17 -1.54
N PHE A 132 15.65 27.03 -0.39
CA PHE A 132 15.60 25.82 0.44
C PHE A 132 15.78 26.19 1.90
N VAL A 133 15.56 25.24 2.81
CA VAL A 133 15.82 25.46 4.24
C VAL A 133 16.81 24.43 4.80
N VAL A 134 17.51 24.83 5.84
CA VAL A 134 18.30 23.93 6.69
C VAL A 134 17.71 23.91 8.10
N GLN A 135 17.65 22.72 8.71
CA GLN A 135 17.03 22.54 10.02
C GLN A 135 17.80 21.52 10.87
N GLU A 136 18.03 21.81 12.14
CA GLU A 136 18.62 20.84 13.07
C GLU A 136 17.57 19.84 13.58
N ALA A 137 17.92 18.55 13.69
CA ALA A 137 16.99 17.44 14.02
C ALA A 137 16.09 17.67 15.25
N ALA A 138 16.59 18.40 16.26
CA ALA A 138 15.91 18.64 17.52
C ALA A 138 15.33 20.07 17.64
N SER A 139 15.42 20.86 16.57
CA SER A 139 14.98 22.26 16.54
C SER A 139 13.69 22.41 15.73
N SER A 140 12.72 23.16 16.25
CA SER A 140 11.54 23.61 15.50
C SER A 140 11.83 24.80 14.58
N ARG A 141 13.04 25.36 14.62
CA ARG A 141 13.45 26.52 13.84
C ARG A 141 14.21 26.07 12.59
N SER A 142 13.63 26.32 11.42
CA SER A 142 14.29 26.21 10.13
C SER A 142 14.92 27.55 9.72
N VAL A 143 15.96 27.49 8.90
CA VAL A 143 16.64 28.68 8.35
C VAL A 143 16.59 28.62 6.84
N GLU A 144 15.92 29.58 6.23
CA GLU A 144 15.79 29.67 4.77
C GLU A 144 17.06 30.20 4.12
N SER A 145 17.38 29.69 2.93
CA SER A 145 18.56 30.04 2.14
C SER A 145 18.61 31.51 1.69
N SER A 146 17.52 32.26 1.87
CA SER A 146 17.42 33.70 1.62
C SER A 146 17.85 34.56 2.83
N CYS A 147 18.02 33.94 4.00
CA CYS A 147 18.38 34.64 5.22
C CYS A 147 19.81 35.19 5.16
N SER A 148 20.01 36.36 5.76
CA SER A 148 21.33 36.97 5.94
C SER A 148 21.81 36.87 7.39
N GLY A 149 23.04 37.31 7.65
CA GLY A 149 23.69 37.21 8.96
C GLY A 149 24.81 36.17 9.00
N SER A 150 25.35 35.94 10.20
CA SER A 150 26.39 34.94 10.43
C SER A 150 25.79 33.58 10.77
N ILE A 151 26.59 32.51 10.65
CA ILE A 151 26.15 31.14 11.00
C ILE A 151 25.69 31.05 12.47
N MET A 152 26.37 31.75 13.39
CA MET A 152 25.99 31.75 14.81
C MET A 152 24.69 32.49 15.12
N ASP A 153 24.32 33.50 14.33
CA ASP A 153 23.06 34.26 14.55
C ASP A 153 21.81 33.37 14.42
N HIS A 154 21.96 32.26 13.71
CA HIS A 154 20.91 31.26 13.46
C HIS A 154 20.99 30.05 14.39
N GLY A 155 21.83 30.10 15.44
CA GLY A 155 21.92 29.05 16.47
C GLY A 155 22.67 27.79 16.06
N ILE A 156 23.33 27.80 14.90
CA ILE A 156 24.10 26.67 14.37
C ILE A 156 25.45 26.59 15.09
N ASN A 157 25.82 25.39 15.56
CA ASN A 157 27.03 25.16 16.36
C ASN A 157 27.81 23.91 15.94
N ALA A 158 28.90 23.60 16.66
CA ALA A 158 29.83 22.51 16.34
C ALA A 158 29.25 21.09 16.40
N SER A 159 28.17 20.90 17.14
CA SER A 159 27.47 19.62 17.23
C SER A 159 26.29 19.51 16.26
N SER A 160 26.02 20.56 15.48
CA SER A 160 24.82 20.59 14.65
C SER A 160 24.89 19.61 13.48
N THR A 161 23.84 18.81 13.37
CA THR A 161 23.51 18.05 12.16
C THR A 161 22.31 18.71 11.51
N LEU A 162 22.54 19.38 10.39
CA LEU A 162 21.54 20.11 9.63
C LEU A 162 20.95 19.24 8.52
N TYR A 163 19.63 19.11 8.53
CA TYR A 163 18.85 18.49 7.47
C TYR A 163 18.55 19.55 6.43
N VAL A 164 18.82 19.22 5.17
CA VAL A 164 18.57 20.07 4.02
C VAL A 164 17.21 19.69 3.45
N LEU A 165 16.33 20.67 3.26
CA LEU A 165 14.99 20.47 2.73
C LEU A 165 14.83 21.33 1.47
N TRP A 166 14.72 20.67 0.32
CA TRP A 166 14.48 21.32 -0.96
C TRP A 166 12.99 21.66 -1.11
N PHE A 167 12.70 22.82 -1.68
CA PHE A 167 11.34 23.25 -1.99
C PHE A 167 10.92 22.75 -3.37
N SER A 168 9.62 22.53 -3.55
CA SER A 168 9.08 22.21 -4.87
C SER A 168 9.12 23.46 -5.77
N ASN A 169 9.05 23.27 -7.09
CA ASN A 169 8.95 24.39 -8.03
C ASN A 169 7.72 25.28 -7.75
N LYS A 170 6.65 24.73 -7.16
CA LYS A 170 5.45 25.48 -6.79
C LYS A 170 5.71 26.39 -5.59
N ASP A 171 6.33 25.86 -4.54
CA ASP A 171 6.65 26.62 -3.32
C ASP A 171 7.65 27.76 -3.62
N VAL A 172 8.65 27.49 -4.47
CA VAL A 172 9.60 28.50 -4.94
C VAL A 172 8.90 29.62 -5.71
N GLN A 173 7.94 29.29 -6.58
CA GLN A 173 7.19 30.32 -7.32
C GLN A 173 6.34 31.19 -6.40
N GLU A 174 5.71 30.59 -5.39
CA GLU A 174 4.91 31.31 -4.39
C GLU A 174 5.77 32.30 -3.59
N ILE A 175 6.91 31.84 -3.08
CA ILE A 175 7.86 32.69 -2.34
C ILE A 175 8.41 33.83 -3.22
N LEU A 176 8.77 33.54 -4.48
CA LEU A 176 9.25 34.57 -5.41
C LEU A 176 8.15 35.57 -5.79
N SER A 177 6.89 35.14 -5.84
CA SER A 177 5.75 36.01 -6.12
C SER A 177 5.42 36.92 -4.92
N ASP A 178 5.55 36.43 -3.70
CA ASP A 178 5.37 37.22 -2.47
C ASP A 178 6.48 38.26 -2.31
N GLN A 179 7.73 37.90 -2.61
CA GLN A 179 8.87 38.84 -2.59
C GLN A 179 8.76 39.93 -3.67
N GLN A 180 8.07 39.67 -4.78
CA GLN A 180 7.79 40.69 -5.80
C GLN A 180 6.61 41.60 -5.44
N ASN A 181 5.64 41.11 -4.65
CA ASN A 181 4.51 41.92 -4.18
C ASN A 181 4.89 42.87 -3.04
N ASP A 182 5.84 42.50 -2.17
CA ASP A 182 6.30 43.36 -1.06
C ASP A 182 7.03 44.64 -1.52
N GLY A 183 7.53 44.66 -2.76
CA GLY A 183 8.11 45.86 -3.38
C GLY A 183 7.07 46.92 -3.82
N ALA A 184 5.79 46.56 -3.91
CA ALA A 184 4.74 47.43 -4.45
C ALA A 184 3.84 48.09 -3.38
N TYR A 185 3.92 47.66 -2.11
CA TYR A 185 3.05 48.16 -1.02
C TYR A 185 3.69 49.22 -0.11
N ALA A 186 4.86 49.78 -0.46
CA ALA A 186 5.53 50.83 0.33
C ALA A 186 4.99 52.26 0.14
N LEU A 187 3.83 52.45 -0.51
CA LEU A 187 3.12 53.72 -0.58
C LEU A 187 1.64 53.49 -0.30
N HIS A 188 1.09 54.25 0.66
CA HIS A 188 -0.24 54.17 1.26
C HIS A 188 -0.34 53.24 2.48
N HIS A 189 -0.13 53.78 3.67
CA HIS A 189 -1.23 54.11 4.59
C HIS A 189 -0.70 54.72 5.90
N THR A 190 -0.86 56.03 6.02
CA THR A 190 -0.92 56.76 7.29
C THR A 190 -2.37 56.81 7.80
N SER A 191 -2.51 56.70 9.13
CA SER A 191 -3.59 57.26 9.97
C SER A 191 -4.97 56.58 9.98
N HIS A 192 -5.29 55.93 11.12
CA HIS A 192 -6.45 56.14 12.04
C HIS A 192 -6.50 54.93 12.99
N GLY A 193 -6.62 54.96 14.32
CA GLY A 193 -6.74 55.99 15.36
C GLY A 193 -7.28 55.34 16.65
N GLN A 194 -6.49 55.41 17.74
CA GLN A 194 -6.79 55.51 19.21
C GLN A 194 -7.85 54.57 19.86
N SER A 195 -7.67 54.02 21.08
CA SER A 195 -7.25 54.59 22.39
C SER A 195 -6.77 53.43 23.31
N SER A 196 -6.17 53.55 24.50
CA SER A 196 -5.64 54.58 25.42
C SER A 196 -4.85 53.78 26.50
N LEU A 197 -3.66 54.18 26.98
CA LEU A 197 -3.45 54.88 28.26
C LEU A 197 -1.96 55.29 28.42
N SER A 198 -1.78 56.60 28.67
CA SER A 198 -0.74 57.33 29.44
C SER A 198 0.60 56.69 29.85
N GLU A 199 1.72 57.35 29.50
CA GLU A 199 2.53 58.17 30.44
C GLU A 199 3.60 59.03 29.72
N THR A 200 3.90 60.17 30.33
CA THR A 200 4.67 61.35 29.89
C THR A 200 6.20 61.19 29.90
N SER A 201 6.93 61.81 28.94
CA SER A 201 8.01 62.81 29.20
C SER A 201 8.94 63.07 27.99
N THR A 202 8.91 64.32 27.51
CA THR A 202 10.02 65.22 27.05
C THR A 202 11.11 64.72 26.05
N GLN A 203 11.10 65.28 24.83
CA GLN A 203 12.26 65.31 23.89
C GLN A 203 13.31 66.38 24.30
N PRO A 204 14.55 66.31 23.75
CA PRO A 204 14.84 67.12 22.55
C PRO A 204 15.65 66.40 21.46
N SER A 205 15.57 66.98 20.27
CA SER A 205 16.06 66.55 18.95
C SER A 205 17.45 67.09 18.57
N LEU A 206 18.23 66.31 17.81
CA LEU A 206 19.38 66.73 16.94
C LEU A 206 19.53 65.65 15.83
N SER A 207 19.07 65.84 14.58
CA SER A 207 19.67 66.50 13.39
C SER A 207 20.91 65.83 12.77
N VAL A 208 20.78 65.20 11.58
CA VAL A 208 21.81 65.02 10.52
C VAL A 208 21.10 64.81 9.14
N PRO A 209 21.65 65.24 7.98
CA PRO A 209 20.85 65.77 6.86
C PRO A 209 20.68 64.86 5.62
N SER A 210 19.80 65.39 4.75
CA SER A 210 19.41 65.01 3.39
C SER A 210 20.55 64.93 2.36
N PHE A 211 20.42 64.00 1.41
CA PHE A 211 20.93 64.16 0.05
C PHE A 211 19.80 63.90 -0.97
N GLN A 212 19.59 64.88 -1.86
CA GLN A 212 18.66 64.87 -2.99
C GLN A 212 19.30 64.21 -4.25
N PRO A 213 18.48 63.82 -5.25
CA PRO A 213 18.85 62.98 -6.39
C PRO A 213 19.26 63.79 -7.63
N PRO A 214 19.54 63.12 -8.77
CA PRO A 214 18.81 63.51 -9.97
C PRO A 214 18.33 62.36 -10.87
N LEU A 215 17.13 62.58 -11.42
CA LEU A 215 16.45 62.03 -12.61
C LEU A 215 17.21 62.33 -13.93
N PRO A 216 16.72 62.01 -15.16
CA PRO A 216 15.82 60.92 -15.63
C PRO A 216 16.31 60.23 -16.94
N GLU A 217 15.61 59.17 -17.37
CA GLU A 217 15.63 58.61 -18.74
C GLU A 217 15.12 59.59 -19.81
N PRO A 218 15.48 59.38 -21.11
CA PRO A 218 14.68 59.86 -22.22
C PRO A 218 14.05 58.73 -23.04
N SER A 219 12.78 58.94 -23.38
CA SER A 219 12.00 58.15 -24.34
C SER A 219 12.26 58.55 -25.81
N THR A 220 11.81 57.66 -26.70
CA THR A 220 11.35 57.85 -28.11
C THR A 220 12.37 58.19 -29.22
N ARG A 221 12.46 57.34 -30.27
CA ARG A 221 11.62 57.37 -31.52
C ARG A 221 12.29 56.65 -32.71
N SER A 222 11.59 55.61 -33.22
CA SER A 222 11.35 55.17 -34.62
C SER A 222 12.48 55.11 -35.69
N ALA A 223 12.62 53.95 -36.39
CA ALA A 223 11.99 53.64 -37.71
C ALA A 223 12.78 52.68 -38.65
N LEU A 224 12.05 51.74 -39.29
CA LEU A 224 12.25 51.05 -40.60
C LEU A 224 13.15 49.77 -40.68
N PRO A 225 12.94 48.87 -41.68
CA PRO A 225 11.72 48.16 -42.10
C PRO A 225 11.94 46.63 -42.33
N GLU A 226 10.87 45.87 -42.58
CA GLU A 226 10.91 44.47 -43.06
C GLU A 226 11.66 44.30 -44.40
N PRO A 227 12.12 43.07 -44.71
CA PRO A 227 11.91 42.54 -46.05
C PRO A 227 11.18 41.20 -46.03
N SER A 228 10.14 41.13 -46.87
CA SER A 228 9.37 39.92 -47.17
C SER A 228 10.13 38.94 -48.09
N THR A 229 9.69 37.67 -48.00
CA THR A 229 9.67 36.63 -49.06
C THR A 229 10.98 36.07 -49.63
N ARG A 230 11.22 34.77 -49.35
CA ARG A 230 11.79 33.83 -50.32
C ARG A 230 11.04 32.49 -50.26
N SER A 231 10.49 32.11 -51.41
CA SER A 231 9.73 30.87 -51.67
C SER A 231 10.63 29.61 -51.76
N PRO A 232 10.03 28.39 -51.74
CA PRO A 232 10.67 27.12 -51.32
C PRO A 232 11.09 26.22 -52.50
N LEU A 233 11.80 25.10 -52.19
CA LEU A 233 11.82 23.76 -52.85
C LEU A 233 13.12 23.00 -52.49
N PRO A 234 13.24 21.65 -52.60
CA PRO A 234 12.22 20.61 -52.91
C PRO A 234 12.22 19.37 -51.96
N GLU A 235 11.13 18.59 -51.99
CA GLU A 235 11.10 17.18 -51.52
C GLU A 235 11.92 16.25 -52.44
N PRO A 236 12.36 15.09 -51.93
CA PRO A 236 11.92 13.86 -52.59
C PRO A 236 11.60 12.65 -51.67
N SER A 237 10.51 11.98 -52.05
CA SER A 237 10.31 10.52 -52.19
C SER A 237 9.98 9.63 -50.99
N THR A 238 8.68 9.32 -50.95
CA THR A 238 8.00 8.06 -50.60
C THR A 238 8.82 6.76 -50.64
N ARG A 239 8.68 5.94 -49.58
CA ARG A 239 8.83 4.48 -49.64
C ARG A 239 7.70 3.81 -48.85
N SER A 240 7.06 2.84 -49.51
CA SER A 240 5.82 2.15 -49.15
C SER A 240 5.89 1.25 -47.89
N PRO A 241 4.76 0.96 -47.23
CA PRO A 241 4.68 -0.07 -46.19
C PRO A 241 4.51 -1.48 -46.78
N LEU A 242 5.01 -2.49 -46.07
CA LEU A 242 4.83 -3.93 -46.32
C LEU A 242 4.27 -4.57 -45.02
N PRO A 243 3.60 -5.74 -45.10
CA PRO A 243 2.20 -5.88 -44.71
C PRO A 243 1.97 -6.84 -43.51
N GLU A 244 0.76 -6.80 -42.96
CA GLU A 244 0.24 -7.81 -42.02
C GLU A 244 0.19 -9.21 -42.63
N PRO A 245 0.41 -10.30 -41.85
CA PRO A 245 0.02 -11.63 -42.28
C PRO A 245 -1.32 -12.07 -41.66
N SER A 246 -2.18 -12.54 -42.55
CA SER A 246 -3.52 -13.06 -42.34
C SER A 246 -3.58 -14.47 -41.72
N THR A 247 -4.80 -14.83 -41.36
CA THR A 247 -5.30 -16.08 -40.78
C THR A 247 -5.20 -17.33 -41.68
N ARG A 248 -4.81 -18.45 -41.01
CA ARG A 248 -5.33 -19.85 -41.08
C ARG A 248 -4.99 -20.78 -42.26
N SER A 249 -4.38 -21.95 -41.95
CA SER A 249 -4.86 -23.35 -42.22
C SER A 249 -3.78 -24.44 -41.94
N PRO A 250 -4.14 -25.74 -41.77
CA PRO A 250 -3.52 -26.67 -40.82
C PRO A 250 -2.58 -27.77 -41.39
N LEU A 251 -1.79 -28.38 -40.46
CA LEU A 251 -1.15 -29.73 -40.39
C LEU A 251 -0.34 -30.30 -41.58
N PRO A 252 0.78 -30.99 -41.26
CA PRO A 252 0.79 -32.44 -41.50
C PRO A 252 1.51 -33.27 -40.40
N GLU A 253 0.92 -34.41 -40.02
CA GLU A 253 1.62 -35.67 -39.71
C GLU A 253 1.67 -36.54 -40.99
N PRO A 254 2.48 -37.61 -41.16
CA PRO A 254 3.09 -38.51 -40.15
C PRO A 254 4.53 -39.01 -40.45
N SER A 255 5.13 -39.80 -39.54
CA SER A 255 5.85 -41.05 -39.86
C SER A 255 6.17 -41.90 -38.62
N THR A 256 5.80 -43.18 -38.71
CA THR A 256 5.98 -44.27 -37.73
C THR A 256 7.13 -45.22 -38.15
N ARG A 257 7.59 -46.07 -37.20
CA ARG A 257 8.52 -47.25 -37.28
C ARG A 257 10.04 -46.97 -37.17
N SER A 258 10.87 -47.67 -36.38
CA SER A 258 10.87 -49.03 -35.78
C SER A 258 11.87 -49.18 -34.57
N PRO A 259 11.90 -50.32 -33.83
CA PRO A 259 12.36 -50.42 -32.42
C PRO A 259 13.59 -51.33 -32.08
N LEU A 260 13.94 -51.37 -30.76
CA LEU A 260 14.74 -52.34 -29.94
C LEU A 260 16.30 -52.23 -29.90
N PRO A 261 17.02 -52.64 -28.80
CA PRO A 261 16.71 -53.79 -27.93
C PRO A 261 16.75 -53.62 -26.38
N GLU A 262 16.12 -54.61 -25.72
CA GLU A 262 16.06 -54.93 -24.27
C GLU A 262 17.42 -55.24 -23.62
N PRO A 263 17.46 -55.29 -22.27
CA PRO A 263 18.05 -56.45 -21.61
C PRO A 263 17.12 -57.10 -20.57
N SER A 264 16.75 -58.34 -20.88
CA SER A 264 16.80 -59.56 -20.06
C SER A 264 16.49 -59.50 -18.54
N THR A 265 15.38 -60.16 -18.24
CA THR A 265 15.02 -60.91 -17.03
C THR A 265 16.18 -61.60 -16.29
N GLN A 266 16.30 -61.34 -14.99
CA GLN A 266 16.70 -62.35 -13.99
C GLN A 266 15.82 -62.23 -12.73
N GLN A 267 15.32 -63.39 -12.31
CA GLN A 267 14.47 -63.63 -11.15
C GLN A 267 15.31 -63.86 -9.86
N PRO A 268 14.67 -63.92 -8.67
CA PRO A 268 15.22 -63.40 -7.42
C PRO A 268 16.01 -64.45 -6.61
N LEU A 269 17.00 -63.97 -5.84
CA LEU A 269 17.63 -64.76 -4.78
C LEU A 269 17.04 -64.39 -3.42
N THR A 270 16.38 -65.36 -2.82
CA THR A 270 16.08 -65.51 -1.40
C THR A 270 17.34 -65.97 -0.63
N LEU A 271 17.28 -65.91 0.71
CA LEU A 271 18.27 -66.28 1.77
C LEU A 271 19.03 -65.05 2.32
N PHE A 272 19.04 -64.72 3.62
CA PHE A 272 18.91 -65.51 4.84
C PHE A 272 18.16 -64.75 5.95
N SER A 273 17.35 -65.48 6.70
CA SER A 273 16.90 -65.19 8.06
C SER A 273 17.73 -66.07 9.00
N GLN A 274 18.20 -65.56 10.15
CA GLN A 274 18.21 -66.24 11.47
C GLN A 274 19.11 -65.56 12.55
N PRO A 275 18.87 -65.84 13.86
CA PRO A 275 18.80 -64.86 14.96
C PRO A 275 19.96 -64.99 15.97
N GLN A 276 20.05 -64.08 16.95
CA GLN A 276 20.66 -64.37 18.26
C GLN A 276 19.97 -63.64 19.44
N GLU A 277 19.98 -64.35 20.56
CA GLU A 277 19.21 -64.19 21.80
C GLU A 277 19.88 -63.27 22.85
N ILE A 278 19.01 -62.54 23.57
CA ILE A 278 18.89 -62.38 25.04
C ILE A 278 20.14 -62.33 25.94
N LEU A 279 20.23 -61.24 26.72
CA LEU A 279 20.65 -61.26 28.13
C LEU A 279 19.82 -60.22 28.93
N THR A 280 19.09 -60.71 29.93
CA THR A 280 18.19 -59.99 30.84
C THR A 280 18.88 -59.55 32.13
N LEU A 281 18.31 -58.54 32.81
CA LEU A 281 18.18 -58.25 34.27
C LEU A 281 17.99 -56.72 34.38
N TYR A 282 16.89 -56.14 34.88
CA TYR A 282 16.23 -56.32 36.19
C TYR A 282 14.69 -56.02 36.16
N ASP A 283 13.94 -56.82 36.95
CA ASP A 283 12.58 -56.69 37.53
C ASP A 283 12.39 -55.41 38.38
N GLU A 284 11.22 -54.86 38.79
CA GLU A 284 9.73 -55.03 38.74
C GLU A 284 9.15 -53.73 39.43
N PRO A 285 7.85 -53.49 39.73
CA PRO A 285 6.57 -54.02 39.24
C PRO A 285 5.51 -52.93 38.84
N PRO A 286 4.32 -53.34 38.32
CA PRO A 286 3.17 -52.47 38.02
C PRO A 286 2.06 -52.52 39.08
N LEU A 287 1.20 -51.48 39.13
CA LEU A 287 -0.07 -51.49 39.88
C LEU A 287 -1.26 -51.26 38.94
N SER A 288 -2.28 -52.11 39.12
CA SER A 288 -3.56 -52.19 38.39
C SER A 288 -4.71 -51.45 39.14
N PRO A 289 -5.91 -51.32 38.55
CA PRO A 289 -6.84 -50.20 38.77
C PRO A 289 -7.96 -50.47 39.80
N LEU A 290 -8.66 -49.41 40.22
CA LEU A 290 -9.90 -49.51 41.01
C LEU A 290 -11.06 -48.75 40.34
N SER A 291 -12.25 -49.33 40.49
CA SER A 291 -13.53 -48.98 39.87
C SER A 291 -14.52 -48.43 40.91
N ALA A 292 -15.36 -47.49 40.45
CA ALA A 292 -16.75 -47.18 40.79
C ALA A 292 -17.15 -46.72 42.22
N GLN A 293 -17.90 -45.60 42.29
CA GLN A 293 -19.37 -45.55 42.53
C GLN A 293 -19.82 -44.13 42.96
N GLU A 294 -20.89 -43.63 42.34
CA GLU A 294 -21.71 -42.49 42.77
C GLU A 294 -22.63 -42.85 43.95
N PRO A 295 -23.21 -41.83 44.62
CA PRO A 295 -24.59 -41.95 45.09
C PRO A 295 -25.52 -40.79 44.69
N ILE A 296 -26.77 -41.19 44.50
CA ILE A 296 -28.02 -40.48 44.14
C ILE A 296 -28.67 -39.82 45.38
N ILE A 297 -29.70 -38.94 45.17
CA ILE A 297 -30.94 -38.65 45.98
C ILE A 297 -31.10 -37.12 46.23
N ILE A 298 -32.22 -36.38 46.05
CA ILE A 298 -33.65 -36.57 45.70
C ILE A 298 -34.25 -35.21 45.23
N LEU A 299 -35.37 -35.27 44.48
CA LEU A 299 -36.26 -34.19 44.03
C LEU A 299 -37.21 -33.67 45.12
N ASP A 300 -37.62 -32.38 45.08
CA ASP A 300 -38.98 -31.97 45.46
C ASP A 300 -39.39 -30.61 44.85
N GLU A 301 -40.70 -30.45 44.63
CA GLU A 301 -41.38 -29.54 43.69
C GLU A 301 -41.94 -28.21 44.27
N GLN A 302 -42.42 -27.34 43.34
CA GLN A 302 -43.40 -26.23 43.45
C GLN A 302 -42.90 -24.91 44.10
N ASP A 303 -43.13 -23.71 43.56
CA ASP A 303 -44.40 -23.15 43.06
C ASP A 303 -44.21 -21.90 42.14
N GLU A 304 -45.26 -21.50 41.42
CA GLU A 304 -45.31 -20.44 40.38
C GLU A 304 -45.08 -18.98 40.85
N SER A 305 -44.53 -18.12 39.98
CA SER A 305 -45.18 -16.85 39.55
C SER A 305 -44.39 -16.07 38.48
N VAL A 306 -45.17 -15.42 37.60
CA VAL A 306 -44.79 -14.70 36.38
C VAL A 306 -44.25 -13.29 36.67
N SER A 307 -43.14 -12.88 36.03
CA SER A 307 -42.98 -11.51 35.47
C SER A 307 -41.70 -11.31 34.63
N GLN A 308 -41.86 -10.51 33.59
CA GLN A 308 -40.90 -10.12 32.56
C GLN A 308 -39.67 -9.36 33.09
N ASN A 309 -38.47 -9.66 32.59
CA ASN A 309 -37.51 -8.72 31.97
C ASN A 309 -36.05 -9.21 32.03
N GLN A 310 -35.38 -9.09 30.87
CA GLN A 310 -33.94 -8.85 30.68
C GLN A 310 -32.95 -9.89 31.24
N SER A 311 -32.36 -10.68 30.35
CA SER A 311 -31.14 -11.46 30.61
C SER A 311 -29.90 -10.55 30.50
N PRO A 312 -29.08 -10.41 31.56
CA PRO A 312 -27.70 -9.97 31.42
C PRO A 312 -26.81 -11.19 31.13
N VAL A 313 -25.93 -11.03 30.15
CA VAL A 313 -24.78 -11.92 29.90
C VAL A 313 -23.97 -12.03 31.18
N SER A 314 -23.89 -13.24 31.75
CA SER A 314 -23.12 -13.51 32.96
C SER A 314 -21.65 -13.71 32.61
N THR A 315 -20.85 -12.67 32.82
CA THR A 315 -19.40 -12.76 33.02
C THR A 315 -19.11 -13.49 34.33
N HIS A 316 -18.57 -14.70 34.25
CA HIS A 316 -17.96 -15.35 35.41
C HIS A 316 -16.60 -14.72 35.70
N HIS A 317 -16.59 -13.73 36.60
CA HIS A 317 -15.38 -13.34 37.32
C HIS A 317 -15.15 -14.33 38.48
N LEU A 318 -14.12 -15.17 38.35
CA LEU A 318 -13.44 -15.81 39.47
C LEU A 318 -12.02 -15.23 39.52
N GLY A 319 -11.78 -14.44 40.57
CA GLY A 319 -10.56 -13.68 40.75
C GLY A 319 -9.34 -14.53 41.13
N GLY A 320 -8.28 -14.33 40.38
CA GLY A 320 -6.88 -14.33 40.83
C GLY A 320 -6.13 -13.37 39.88
N PRO A 321 -5.09 -12.64 40.33
CA PRO A 321 -4.24 -11.91 39.41
C PRO A 321 -3.35 -12.93 38.69
N VAL A 322 -3.87 -13.50 37.62
CA VAL A 322 -3.00 -14.02 36.57
C VAL A 322 -2.58 -12.77 35.81
N ASP A 323 -1.29 -12.44 35.78
CA ASP A 323 -0.75 -11.51 34.79
C ASP A 323 -1.06 -12.13 33.41
N GLU A 324 -2.27 -11.91 32.90
CA GLU A 324 -2.70 -12.39 31.60
C GLU A 324 -1.96 -11.54 30.57
N ILE A 325 -0.89 -12.11 30.03
CA ILE A 325 -0.02 -11.42 29.09
C ILE A 325 -0.84 -11.14 27.82
N ASP A 326 -1.16 -9.88 27.58
CA ASP A 326 -1.89 -9.47 26.38
C ASP A 326 -1.01 -9.48 25.12
N LEU A 327 -1.66 -9.51 23.95
CA LEU A 327 -1.00 -9.51 22.64
C LEU A 327 -0.06 -8.31 22.48
N GLN A 328 -0.47 -7.15 22.99
CA GLN A 328 0.28 -5.91 22.87
C GLN A 328 1.62 -5.99 23.60
N THR A 329 1.65 -6.63 24.78
CA THR A 329 2.84 -6.83 25.61
C THR A 329 3.83 -7.76 24.92
N ILE A 330 3.35 -8.84 24.31
CA ILE A 330 4.18 -9.78 23.56
C ILE A 330 4.77 -9.09 22.33
N LEU A 331 3.94 -8.41 21.53
CA LEU A 331 4.40 -7.71 20.33
C LEU A 331 5.41 -6.61 20.68
N LYS A 332 5.18 -5.80 21.73
CA LYS A 332 6.15 -4.79 22.20
C LYS A 332 7.51 -5.42 22.50
N LYS A 333 7.53 -6.57 23.18
CA LYS A 333 8.76 -7.33 23.45
C LYS A 333 9.44 -7.77 22.16
N MET A 334 8.69 -8.25 21.18
CA MET A 334 9.27 -8.68 19.89
C MET A 334 9.82 -7.51 19.09
N VAL A 335 9.08 -6.40 18.98
CA VAL A 335 9.51 -5.18 18.29
C VAL A 335 10.77 -4.59 18.91
N SER A 336 10.97 -4.73 20.23
CA SER A 336 12.19 -4.24 20.89
C SER A 336 13.49 -4.90 20.38
N LYS A 337 13.40 -6.04 19.68
CA LYS A 337 14.54 -6.69 19.03
C LYS A 337 14.90 -6.02 17.70
N VAL A 338 14.00 -5.23 17.12
CA VAL A 338 14.22 -4.52 15.85
C VAL A 338 14.97 -3.21 16.13
N ASP A 339 16.14 -3.05 15.53
CA ASP A 339 16.89 -1.80 15.58
C ASP A 339 16.34 -0.80 14.56
N GLY A 340 15.39 0.04 15.00
CA GLY A 340 14.81 1.11 14.19
C GLY A 340 15.78 2.22 13.76
N ARG A 341 17.01 2.26 14.29
CA ARG A 341 18.03 3.28 13.95
C ARG A 341 18.99 2.81 12.87
N PHE A 342 19.04 1.50 12.62
CA PHE A 342 19.95 0.89 11.66
C PHE A 342 19.16 0.37 10.46
N CYS A 343 19.41 0.96 9.30
CA CYS A 343 18.82 0.53 8.04
C CYS A 343 19.93 0.15 7.05
N PRO A 344 20.30 -1.15 6.95
CA PRO A 344 21.30 -1.59 5.99
C PRO A 344 20.72 -1.59 4.59
N THR A 345 21.54 -1.32 3.57
CA THR A 345 21.11 -1.34 2.16
C THR A 345 20.50 -2.69 1.74
N SER A 346 20.92 -3.79 2.37
CA SER A 346 20.33 -5.11 2.13
C SER A 346 18.86 -5.23 2.55
N ASN A 347 18.38 -4.33 3.41
CA ASN A 347 16.99 -4.23 3.85
C ASN A 347 16.14 -3.28 2.99
N GLN A 348 16.71 -2.64 1.97
CA GLN A 348 15.93 -1.86 1.02
C GLN A 348 15.08 -2.79 0.12
N ILE A 349 13.77 -2.65 0.14
CA ILE A 349 12.84 -3.49 -0.61
C ILE A 349 12.23 -2.64 -1.73
N ASN A 350 12.64 -2.93 -2.96
CA ASN A 350 12.06 -2.32 -4.15
C ASN A 350 10.83 -3.12 -4.58
N VAL A 351 9.66 -2.49 -4.57
CA VAL A 351 8.36 -3.15 -4.72
C VAL A 351 7.66 -2.62 -5.95
N CYS A 352 7.38 -3.51 -6.89
CA CYS A 352 6.40 -3.27 -7.93
C CYS A 352 5.04 -3.74 -7.41
N ARG A 353 4.01 -2.88 -7.49
CA ARG A 353 2.67 -3.15 -6.94
C ARG A 353 2.02 -4.40 -7.54
N ASP A 354 2.32 -4.72 -8.80
CA ASP A 354 1.81 -5.93 -9.47
C ASP A 354 2.54 -7.22 -9.07
N ASN A 355 3.72 -7.11 -8.43
CA ASN A 355 4.62 -8.24 -8.18
C ASN A 355 5.19 -8.25 -6.75
N VAL A 356 4.40 -7.83 -5.77
CA VAL A 356 4.84 -7.64 -4.37
C VAL A 356 5.54 -8.87 -3.80
N LEU A 357 4.94 -10.06 -3.94
CA LEU A 357 5.52 -11.30 -3.39
C LEU A 357 6.87 -11.64 -4.03
N LEU A 358 6.98 -11.51 -5.36
CA LEU A 358 8.21 -11.83 -6.08
C LEU A 358 9.34 -10.84 -5.74
N CYS A 359 9.04 -9.54 -5.69
CA CYS A 359 9.96 -8.50 -5.23
C CYS A 359 10.46 -8.78 -3.81
N SER A 360 9.55 -9.14 -2.92
CA SER A 360 9.85 -9.49 -1.53
C SER A 360 10.74 -10.73 -1.44
N LEU A 361 10.45 -11.78 -2.22
CA LEU A 361 11.28 -12.99 -2.24
C LEU A 361 12.72 -12.68 -2.63
N ARG A 362 12.93 -11.79 -3.60
CA ARG A 362 14.27 -11.35 -3.99
C ARG A 362 14.99 -10.64 -2.85
N ALA A 363 14.31 -9.73 -2.15
CA ALA A 363 14.87 -8.98 -1.03
C ALA A 363 15.22 -9.90 0.16
N PHE A 364 14.28 -10.75 0.58
CA PHE A 364 14.45 -11.64 1.74
C PHE A 364 15.51 -12.73 1.52
N LYS A 365 15.74 -13.13 0.27
CA LYS A 365 16.79 -14.09 -0.12
C LYS A 365 18.19 -13.48 -0.18
N ARG A 366 18.35 -12.15 -0.02
CA ARG A 366 19.68 -11.53 0.01
C ARG A 366 20.47 -12.05 1.20
N ARG A 367 21.75 -12.32 0.97
CA ARG A 367 22.69 -12.87 1.97
C ARG A 367 22.75 -12.04 3.26
N PHE A 368 22.61 -10.72 3.16
CA PHE A 368 22.74 -9.78 4.27
C PHE A 368 21.42 -9.15 4.68
N PHE A 369 20.27 -9.65 4.21
CA PHE A 369 18.98 -9.18 4.70
C PHE A 369 18.85 -9.51 6.18
N ASN A 370 18.59 -8.50 7.01
CA ASN A 370 18.47 -8.65 8.44
C ASN A 370 17.03 -8.35 8.90
N PRO A 371 16.23 -9.35 9.31
CA PRO A 371 14.86 -9.09 9.79
C PRO A 371 14.81 -8.25 11.07
N GLU A 372 15.92 -8.12 11.81
CA GLU A 372 16.03 -7.31 13.04
C GLU A 372 16.45 -5.85 12.77
N ALA A 373 16.59 -5.43 11.51
CA ALA A 373 16.93 -4.05 11.16
C ALA A 373 15.75 -3.31 10.52
N LYS A 374 15.77 -1.97 10.55
CA LYS A 374 14.74 -1.12 9.91
C LYS A 374 14.58 -1.51 8.43
N LEU A 375 13.33 -1.64 7.98
CA LEU A 375 12.98 -1.80 6.57
C LEU A 375 13.02 -0.43 5.86
N ASP A 376 13.40 -0.45 4.58
CA ASP A 376 13.37 0.73 3.71
C ASP A 376 12.63 0.34 2.43
N VAL A 377 11.38 0.74 2.30
CA VAL A 377 10.51 0.35 1.21
C VAL A 377 10.49 1.43 0.14
N VAL A 378 10.79 1.03 -1.10
CA VAL A 378 10.70 1.88 -2.27
C VAL A 378 9.69 1.26 -3.23
N PHE A 379 8.54 1.90 -3.40
CA PHE A 379 7.63 1.54 -4.49
C PHE A 379 8.16 2.06 -5.81
N VAL A 380 8.09 1.22 -6.84
CA VAL A 380 8.57 1.52 -8.19
C VAL A 380 7.37 1.58 -9.14
N ASP A 381 7.30 2.64 -9.93
CA ASP A 381 6.24 2.89 -10.92
C ASP A 381 6.46 2.11 -12.23
N GLU A 382 5.56 2.29 -13.19
CA GLU A 382 5.59 1.61 -14.50
C GLU A 382 6.83 2.00 -15.34
N ASP A 383 7.45 3.15 -15.05
CA ASP A 383 8.62 3.67 -15.75
C ASP A 383 9.95 3.32 -15.02
N ASP A 384 9.91 2.40 -14.05
CA ASP A 384 11.04 1.96 -13.21
C ASP A 384 11.63 3.08 -12.33
N ASN A 385 10.87 4.16 -12.10
CA ASN A 385 11.23 5.23 -11.17
C ASN A 385 10.63 4.96 -9.79
N GLY A 386 11.32 5.37 -8.73
CA GLY A 386 10.74 5.31 -7.39
C GLY A 386 9.59 6.31 -7.27
N GLU A 387 8.49 5.94 -6.59
CA GLU A 387 7.27 6.74 -6.32
C GLU A 387 7.54 8.04 -5.49
N GLY A 388 8.78 8.55 -5.45
CA GLY A 388 9.16 9.83 -4.86
C GLY A 388 9.07 9.93 -3.34
N ALA A 389 8.55 8.91 -2.66
CA ALA A 389 8.40 8.88 -1.21
C ALA A 389 9.64 8.34 -0.49
N VAL A 390 10.02 9.05 0.58
CA VAL A 390 11.03 8.56 1.55
C VAL A 390 10.31 7.73 2.61
N ASP A 391 10.85 6.53 2.90
CA ASP A 391 10.26 5.64 3.88
C ASP A 391 10.57 6.04 5.33
N GLU A 392 9.71 6.90 5.86
CA GLU A 392 9.59 7.19 7.28
C GLU A 392 8.45 6.41 7.95
N GLY A 393 8.02 5.31 7.31
CA GLY A 393 7.07 4.34 7.86
C GLY A 393 5.76 4.23 7.09
N GLY A 394 5.37 5.24 6.32
CA GLY A 394 4.19 5.18 5.45
C GLY A 394 4.32 4.07 4.40
N PRO A 395 5.36 4.10 3.54
CA PRO A 395 5.66 3.04 2.59
C PRO A 395 5.83 1.66 3.24
N THR A 396 6.54 1.56 4.38
CA THR A 396 6.63 0.30 5.11
C THR A 396 5.25 -0.25 5.52
N ARG A 397 4.37 0.58 6.10
CA ARG A 397 3.02 0.13 6.50
C ARG A 397 2.20 -0.38 5.32
N GLU A 398 2.21 0.36 4.22
CA GLU A 398 1.52 -0.07 3.00
C GLU A 398 2.10 -1.39 2.47
N TYR A 399 3.42 -1.50 2.39
CA TYR A 399 4.08 -2.71 1.91
C TYR A 399 3.74 -3.95 2.73
N LEU A 400 3.75 -3.86 4.06
CA LEU A 400 3.47 -5.03 4.91
C LEU A 400 2.03 -5.53 4.75
N ARG A 401 1.07 -4.61 4.57
CA ARG A 401 -0.32 -4.93 4.22
C ARG A 401 -0.41 -5.61 2.85
N LEU A 402 0.20 -5.01 1.82
CA LEU A 402 0.20 -5.57 0.46
C LEU A 402 0.91 -6.93 0.39
N LEU A 403 1.99 -7.09 1.15
CA LEU A 403 2.71 -8.35 1.25
C LEU A 403 1.85 -9.44 1.88
N MET A 404 1.16 -9.15 2.99
CA MET A 404 0.27 -10.13 3.62
C MET A 404 -0.86 -10.55 2.67
N ARG A 405 -1.44 -9.59 1.93
CA ARG A 405 -2.43 -9.87 0.89
C ARG A 405 -1.87 -10.75 -0.23
N ALA A 406 -0.66 -10.46 -0.70
CA ALA A 406 0.00 -11.28 -1.73
C ALA A 406 0.35 -12.69 -1.22
N VAL A 407 0.68 -12.83 0.05
CA VAL A 407 0.87 -14.13 0.72
C VAL A 407 -0.45 -14.91 0.78
N HIS A 408 -1.53 -14.27 1.21
CA HIS A 408 -2.88 -14.86 1.27
C HIS A 408 -3.35 -15.41 -0.08
N GLN A 409 -3.04 -14.69 -1.16
CA GLN A 409 -3.41 -15.03 -2.54
C GLN A 409 -2.42 -15.99 -3.23
N SER A 410 -1.34 -16.38 -2.56
CA SER A 410 -0.30 -17.23 -3.16
C SER A 410 -0.72 -18.71 -3.21
N ASN A 411 -0.16 -19.45 -4.16
CA ASN A 411 -0.36 -20.90 -4.30
C ASN A 411 0.27 -21.73 -3.16
N ILE A 412 0.88 -21.10 -2.16
CA ILE A 412 1.39 -21.77 -0.97
C ILE A 412 0.26 -22.22 -0.05
N PHE A 413 -0.92 -21.63 -0.20
CA PHE A 413 -2.11 -21.94 0.59
C PHE A 413 -3.26 -22.41 -0.31
N GLU A 414 -4.04 -23.37 0.17
CA GLU A 414 -5.26 -23.88 -0.45
C GLU A 414 -6.43 -23.87 0.55
N GLY A 415 -7.64 -24.13 0.07
CA GLY A 415 -8.85 -24.11 0.89
C GLY A 415 -9.66 -22.82 0.76
N HIS A 416 -10.65 -22.67 1.64
CA HIS A 416 -11.54 -21.51 1.65
C HIS A 416 -10.76 -20.25 2.04
N GLU A 417 -11.14 -19.07 1.52
CA GLU A 417 -10.34 -17.84 1.69
C GLU A 417 -10.11 -17.42 3.14
N LYS A 418 -11.00 -17.85 4.05
CA LYS A 418 -10.99 -17.56 5.49
C LYS A 418 -10.53 -18.73 6.36
N ASP A 419 -10.19 -19.85 5.72
CA ASP A 419 -9.84 -21.12 6.37
C ASP A 419 -8.86 -21.88 5.48
N ARG A 420 -7.66 -21.32 5.33
CA ARG A 420 -6.63 -21.86 4.42
C ARG A 420 -5.63 -22.76 5.16
N GLN A 421 -5.25 -23.82 4.47
CA GLN A 421 -4.16 -24.72 4.86
C GLN A 421 -2.99 -24.60 3.88
N LEU A 422 -1.84 -25.20 4.20
CA LEU A 422 -0.73 -25.27 3.24
C LEU A 422 -1.13 -26.14 2.05
N SER A 423 -0.84 -25.67 0.84
CA SER A 423 -0.95 -26.47 -0.38
C SER A 423 0.35 -27.23 -0.64
N LEU A 424 0.28 -28.39 -1.27
CA LEU A 424 1.46 -29.17 -1.65
C LEU A 424 1.99 -28.72 -3.02
N ASP A 425 3.12 -28.04 -3.04
CA ASP A 425 3.85 -27.64 -4.23
C ASP A 425 5.29 -28.16 -4.13
N THR A 426 5.64 -29.07 -5.04
CA THR A 426 6.95 -29.74 -5.08
C THR A 426 8.09 -28.78 -5.44
N GLN A 427 7.83 -27.76 -6.26
CA GLN A 427 8.81 -26.73 -6.58
C GLN A 427 9.01 -25.78 -5.39
N ALA A 428 7.92 -25.44 -4.69
CA ALA A 428 7.98 -24.68 -3.44
C ALA A 428 8.81 -25.42 -2.38
N LEU A 429 8.64 -26.74 -2.24
CA LEU A 429 9.46 -27.57 -1.34
C LEU A 429 10.95 -27.51 -1.70
N GLN A 430 11.28 -27.70 -2.98
CA GLN A 430 12.67 -27.72 -3.46
C GLN A 430 13.36 -26.36 -3.24
N THR A 431 12.64 -25.26 -3.44
CA THR A 431 13.18 -23.90 -3.33
C THR A 431 13.06 -23.31 -1.92
N LYS A 432 12.56 -24.10 -0.96
CA LYS A 432 12.24 -23.70 0.42
C LYS A 432 11.30 -22.51 0.51
N LEU A 433 10.36 -22.39 -0.43
CA LEU A 433 9.46 -21.25 -0.54
C LEU A 433 8.56 -21.09 0.70
N TYR A 434 8.08 -22.20 1.29
CA TYR A 434 7.32 -22.18 2.55
C TYR A 434 8.06 -21.46 3.68
N MET A 435 9.35 -21.72 3.83
CA MET A 435 10.21 -21.05 4.82
C MET A 435 10.32 -19.55 4.54
N TRP A 436 10.47 -19.14 3.28
CA TRP A 436 10.58 -17.72 2.92
C TRP A 436 9.26 -16.97 3.13
N VAL A 437 8.12 -17.58 2.79
CA VAL A 437 6.80 -17.00 3.02
C VAL A 437 6.51 -16.89 4.53
N ALA A 438 6.79 -17.92 5.31
CA ALA A 438 6.68 -17.85 6.77
C ALA A 438 7.58 -16.77 7.38
N LYS A 439 8.80 -16.59 6.86
CA LYS A 439 9.69 -15.51 7.27
C LYS A 439 9.10 -14.12 6.97
N MET A 440 8.42 -13.96 5.84
CA MET A 440 7.71 -12.72 5.50
C MET A 440 6.54 -12.45 6.44
N ILE A 441 5.74 -13.47 6.74
CA ILE A 441 4.65 -13.38 7.72
C ILE A 441 5.19 -12.92 9.08
N ALA A 442 6.31 -13.48 9.53
CA ALA A 442 6.94 -13.06 10.77
C ALA A 442 7.37 -11.58 10.75
N VAL A 443 7.88 -11.08 9.62
CA VAL A 443 8.20 -9.66 9.45
C VAL A 443 6.94 -8.81 9.45
N CYS A 444 5.86 -9.19 8.76
CA CYS A 444 4.57 -8.47 8.78
C CYS A 444 4.00 -8.34 10.20
N VAL A 445 3.98 -9.45 10.96
CA VAL A 445 3.45 -9.48 12.32
C VAL A 445 4.28 -8.60 13.25
N VAL A 446 5.61 -8.70 13.20
CA VAL A 446 6.46 -7.99 14.15
C VAL A 446 6.67 -6.53 13.75
N HIS A 447 7.02 -6.22 12.50
CA HIS A 447 7.28 -4.84 12.09
C HIS A 447 6.01 -4.00 11.97
N GLY A 448 4.91 -4.60 11.49
CA GLY A 448 3.69 -3.87 11.16
C GLY A 448 2.49 -4.20 12.04
N GLY A 449 2.55 -5.27 12.83
CA GLY A 449 1.37 -5.78 13.53
C GLY A 449 0.32 -6.38 12.59
N VAL A 450 0.72 -6.74 11.35
CA VAL A 450 -0.18 -7.26 10.32
C VAL A 450 -0.22 -8.79 10.41
N GLY A 451 -1.35 -9.33 10.83
CA GLY A 451 -1.59 -10.76 11.00
C GLY A 451 -2.09 -11.47 9.74
N PRO A 452 -2.02 -12.82 9.69
CA PRO A 452 -2.63 -13.58 8.60
C PRO A 452 -4.15 -13.51 8.55
N HIS A 453 -4.88 -13.70 9.66
CA HIS A 453 -6.35 -13.71 9.69
C HIS A 453 -7.07 -14.69 8.72
N PHE A 454 -6.37 -15.73 8.25
CA PHE A 454 -6.93 -16.68 7.28
C PHE A 454 -6.49 -18.13 7.48
N PHE A 455 -5.65 -18.43 8.47
CA PHE A 455 -5.17 -19.80 8.68
C PHE A 455 -6.30 -20.68 9.21
N SER A 456 -6.32 -21.94 8.79
CA SER A 456 -7.19 -22.91 9.41
C SER A 456 -6.79 -23.18 10.85
N GLU A 457 -7.79 -23.52 11.69
CA GLU A 457 -7.57 -23.89 13.09
C GLU A 457 -6.54 -25.04 13.20
N ARG A 458 -6.64 -26.02 12.29
CA ARG A 458 -5.69 -27.15 12.21
C ARG A 458 -4.27 -26.68 11.90
N LEU A 459 -4.07 -25.82 10.90
CA LEU A 459 -2.74 -25.30 10.56
C LEU A 459 -2.14 -24.50 11.75
N PHE A 460 -2.96 -23.66 12.39
CA PHE A 460 -2.53 -22.89 13.55
C PHE A 460 -2.12 -23.80 14.72
N HIS A 461 -2.92 -24.82 15.05
CA HIS A 461 -2.60 -25.80 16.07
C HIS A 461 -1.32 -26.59 15.75
N GLN A 462 -1.13 -27.00 14.50
CA GLN A 462 0.10 -27.67 14.04
C GLN A 462 1.35 -26.78 14.25
N ILE A 463 1.27 -25.49 13.89
CA ILE A 463 2.36 -24.52 14.11
C ILE A 463 2.67 -24.40 15.61
N CYS A 464 1.62 -24.28 16.42
CA CYS A 464 1.69 -24.18 17.88
C CYS A 464 2.12 -25.48 18.58
N GLY A 465 2.25 -26.60 17.85
CA GLY A 465 2.57 -27.91 18.43
C GLY A 465 1.45 -28.47 19.31
N ILE A 466 0.21 -28.02 19.09
CA ILE A 466 -0.99 -28.49 19.78
C ILE A 466 -1.51 -29.72 19.02
N PRO A 467 -1.87 -30.82 19.70
CA PRO A 467 -2.47 -31.98 19.06
C PRO A 467 -3.75 -31.59 18.30
N THR A 468 -3.84 -32.00 17.03
CA THR A 468 -5.02 -31.81 16.20
C THR A 468 -5.88 -33.08 16.18
N PRO A 469 -7.21 -32.96 16.01
CA PRO A 469 -8.05 -34.13 15.82
C PRO A 469 -7.67 -34.89 14.54
N PRO A 470 -7.98 -36.20 14.45
CA PRO A 470 -7.78 -36.98 13.24
C PRO A 470 -8.41 -36.29 12.03
N ALA A 471 -7.75 -36.37 10.87
CA ALA A 471 -8.27 -35.79 9.64
C ALA A 471 -9.57 -36.50 9.26
N THR A 472 -10.57 -35.71 8.89
CA THR A 472 -11.83 -36.25 8.38
C THR A 472 -11.75 -36.39 6.86
N VAL A 473 -12.55 -37.30 6.29
CA VAL A 473 -12.67 -37.40 4.82
C VAL A 473 -13.12 -36.06 4.23
N ASP A 474 -13.88 -35.29 4.99
CA ASP A 474 -14.35 -33.99 4.54
C ASP A 474 -13.23 -32.96 4.27
N GLU A 475 -12.09 -33.09 4.95
CA GLU A 475 -10.94 -32.18 4.80
C GLU A 475 -10.07 -32.50 3.56
N VAL A 476 -10.34 -33.62 2.87
CA VAL A 476 -9.61 -33.99 1.66
C VAL A 476 -10.01 -33.05 0.53
N GLY A 477 -9.10 -32.14 0.17
CA GLY A 477 -9.34 -31.13 -0.87
C GLY A 477 -9.41 -31.68 -2.31
N ASP A 478 -8.89 -32.89 -2.55
CA ASP A 478 -9.03 -33.55 -3.86
C ASP A 478 -10.41 -34.20 -3.97
N HIS A 479 -11.29 -33.64 -4.82
CA HIS A 479 -12.67 -34.10 -4.97
C HIS A 479 -12.77 -35.57 -5.37
N THR A 480 -11.95 -36.03 -6.32
CA THR A 480 -12.00 -37.41 -6.82
C THR A 480 -11.57 -38.38 -5.73
N PHE A 481 -10.50 -38.07 -5.03
CA PHE A 481 -10.00 -38.89 -3.94
C PHE A 481 -10.95 -38.88 -2.74
N ARG A 482 -11.55 -37.72 -2.42
CA ARG A 482 -12.61 -37.59 -1.40
C ARG A 482 -13.80 -38.48 -1.72
N GLU A 483 -14.31 -38.46 -2.95
CA GLU A 483 -15.40 -39.34 -3.39
C GLU A 483 -15.04 -40.83 -3.29
N GLN A 484 -13.81 -41.20 -3.65
CA GLN A 484 -13.31 -42.56 -3.49
C GLN A 484 -13.29 -42.98 -2.02
N LEU A 485 -12.82 -42.12 -1.12
CA LEU A 485 -12.80 -42.38 0.32
C LEU A 485 -14.22 -42.47 0.91
N ILE A 486 -15.15 -41.59 0.49
CA ILE A 486 -16.56 -41.66 0.88
C ILE A 486 -17.16 -43.00 0.45
N LYS A 487 -16.93 -43.43 -0.80
CA LYS A 487 -17.43 -44.71 -1.30
C LYS A 487 -16.89 -45.91 -0.51
N ILE A 488 -15.63 -45.87 -0.08
CA ILE A 488 -15.06 -46.90 0.82
C ILE A 488 -15.68 -46.79 2.21
N GLN A 489 -15.89 -45.58 2.73
CA GLN A 489 -16.45 -45.33 4.05
C GLN A 489 -17.90 -45.82 4.17
N GLU A 490 -18.72 -45.61 3.14
CA GLU A 490 -20.14 -45.99 3.09
C GLU A 490 -20.38 -47.49 2.85
N ALA A 491 -19.35 -48.25 2.47
CA ALA A 491 -19.49 -49.68 2.24
C ALA A 491 -19.93 -50.43 3.51
N THR A 492 -21.02 -51.19 3.38
CA THR A 492 -21.65 -51.90 4.53
C THR A 492 -21.15 -53.33 4.70
N THR A 493 -20.46 -53.86 3.69
CA THR A 493 -19.88 -55.21 3.72
C THR A 493 -18.40 -55.21 3.32
N VAL A 494 -17.63 -56.17 3.82
CA VAL A 494 -16.20 -56.34 3.48
C VAL A 494 -15.99 -56.52 1.97
N ARG A 495 -16.94 -57.18 1.28
CA ARG A 495 -16.86 -57.36 -0.18
C ARG A 495 -17.04 -56.04 -0.93
N GLU A 496 -18.01 -55.22 -0.52
CA GLU A 496 -18.20 -53.87 -1.08
C GLU A 496 -17.00 -52.98 -0.80
N ALA A 497 -16.47 -53.01 0.42
CA ALA A 497 -15.29 -52.23 0.80
C ALA A 497 -14.08 -52.59 -0.07
N ASN A 498 -13.76 -53.87 -0.24
CA ASN A 498 -12.65 -54.29 -1.10
C ASN A 498 -12.89 -53.99 -2.60
N SER A 499 -14.15 -54.00 -3.07
CA SER A 499 -14.48 -53.54 -4.43
C SER A 499 -14.20 -52.05 -4.60
N ALA A 500 -14.63 -51.21 -3.65
CA ALA A 500 -14.37 -49.77 -3.65
C ALA A 500 -12.88 -49.45 -3.53
N ILE A 501 -12.14 -50.20 -2.69
CA ILE A 501 -10.67 -50.08 -2.58
C ILE A 501 -9.99 -50.42 -3.91
N ALA A 502 -10.44 -51.47 -4.61
CA ALA A 502 -9.89 -51.84 -5.91
C ALA A 502 -10.15 -50.76 -6.97
N GLU A 503 -11.31 -50.11 -6.94
CA GLU A 503 -11.60 -48.96 -7.81
C GLU A 503 -10.73 -47.73 -7.48
N ALA A 504 -10.39 -47.52 -6.20
CA ALA A 504 -9.54 -46.43 -5.74
C ALA A 504 -8.04 -46.79 -5.69
N ALA A 505 -7.64 -47.92 -6.30
CA ALA A 505 -6.31 -48.52 -6.09
C ALA A 505 -5.16 -47.58 -6.48
N ASP A 506 -5.30 -46.84 -7.59
CA ASP A 506 -4.25 -45.92 -8.07
C ASP A 506 -3.99 -44.80 -7.05
N SER A 507 -5.05 -44.14 -6.56
CA SER A 507 -4.95 -43.08 -5.55
C SER A 507 -4.40 -43.62 -4.23
N LEU A 508 -4.93 -44.74 -3.74
CA LEU A 508 -4.51 -45.37 -2.49
C LEU A 508 -3.07 -45.88 -2.56
N SER A 509 -2.60 -46.29 -3.75
CA SER A 509 -1.21 -46.71 -3.97
C SER A 509 -0.25 -45.53 -3.82
N ILE A 510 -0.58 -44.38 -4.43
CA ILE A 510 0.25 -43.16 -4.36
C ILE A 510 0.43 -42.68 -2.92
N ILE A 511 -0.62 -42.75 -2.10
CA ILE A 511 -0.55 -42.33 -0.69
C ILE A 511 -0.07 -43.45 0.27
N GLY A 512 0.23 -44.65 -0.25
CA GLY A 512 0.70 -45.78 0.56
C GLY A 512 -0.35 -46.41 1.47
N ALA A 513 -1.64 -46.22 1.19
CA ALA A 513 -2.75 -46.77 1.97
C ALA A 513 -3.40 -48.03 1.36
N LEU A 514 -3.04 -48.40 0.13
CA LEU A 514 -3.63 -49.55 -0.59
C LEU A 514 -3.39 -50.87 0.16
N ARG A 515 -4.48 -51.47 0.64
CA ARG A 515 -4.49 -52.80 1.30
C ARG A 515 -5.85 -53.46 1.18
N HIS A 516 -5.85 -54.79 1.19
CA HIS A 516 -7.08 -55.57 1.35
C HIS A 516 -7.52 -55.54 2.82
N VAL A 517 -8.83 -55.45 3.07
CA VAL A 517 -9.41 -55.43 4.42
C VAL A 517 -10.24 -56.68 4.70
N SER A 518 -10.16 -57.20 5.93
CA SER A 518 -10.85 -58.42 6.37
C SER A 518 -12.03 -58.14 7.30
N SER A 519 -12.15 -56.91 7.82
CA SER A 519 -13.24 -56.46 8.68
C SER A 519 -13.65 -55.01 8.38
N LEU A 520 -14.78 -54.56 8.94
CA LEU A 520 -15.22 -53.16 8.76
C LEU A 520 -14.37 -52.18 9.59
N GLU A 521 -13.79 -52.64 10.69
CA GLU A 521 -12.84 -51.85 11.48
C GLU A 521 -11.54 -51.60 10.70
N GLU A 522 -11.04 -52.60 9.95
CA GLU A 522 -9.89 -52.43 9.06
C GLU A 522 -10.18 -51.46 7.91
N LYS A 523 -11.43 -51.44 7.40
CA LYS A 523 -11.92 -50.45 6.42
C LYS A 523 -11.89 -49.05 7.00
N ASP A 524 -12.45 -48.84 8.19
CA ASP A 524 -12.45 -47.53 8.85
C ASP A 524 -11.03 -47.05 9.13
N SER A 525 -10.15 -47.96 9.58
CA SER A 525 -8.72 -47.69 9.75
C SER A 525 -8.04 -47.29 8.44
N LEU A 526 -8.38 -47.91 7.31
CA LEU A 526 -7.85 -47.55 5.98
C LEU A 526 -8.27 -46.14 5.59
N VAL A 527 -9.56 -45.84 5.67
CA VAL A 527 -10.09 -44.51 5.34
C VAL A 527 -9.44 -43.45 6.22
N GLN A 528 -9.33 -43.69 7.54
CA GLN A 528 -8.69 -42.77 8.47
C GLN A 528 -7.20 -42.57 8.14
N SER A 529 -6.45 -43.66 7.92
CA SER A 529 -5.03 -43.57 7.56
C SER A 529 -4.81 -42.80 6.26
N ALA A 530 -5.70 -43.00 5.29
CA ALA A 530 -5.64 -42.35 3.99
C ALA A 530 -5.94 -40.85 4.10
N ALA A 531 -6.98 -40.47 4.84
CA ALA A 531 -7.31 -39.07 5.12
C ALA A 531 -6.18 -38.39 5.92
N ASP A 532 -5.66 -39.03 6.97
CA ASP A 532 -4.57 -38.50 7.80
C ASP A 532 -3.29 -38.27 7.00
N PHE A 533 -2.91 -39.22 6.13
CA PHE A 533 -1.75 -39.03 5.28
C PHE A 533 -1.97 -37.90 4.26
N PHE A 534 -3.16 -37.81 3.67
CA PHE A 534 -3.45 -36.77 2.70
C PHE A 534 -3.50 -35.37 3.32
N VAL A 535 -4.14 -35.19 4.48
CA VAL A 535 -4.28 -33.88 5.11
C VAL A 535 -3.01 -33.49 5.85
N ASN A 536 -2.38 -34.42 6.57
CA ASN A 536 -1.24 -34.11 7.43
C ASN A 536 0.07 -34.66 6.87
N GLY A 537 0.11 -35.96 6.55
CA GLY A 537 1.34 -36.67 6.21
C GLY A 537 2.11 -36.07 5.03
N ARG A 538 1.43 -35.80 3.91
CA ARG A 538 2.06 -35.27 2.69
C ARG A 538 2.59 -33.84 2.86
N LEU A 539 2.06 -33.09 3.83
CA LEU A 539 2.44 -31.69 4.09
C LEU A 539 3.52 -31.57 5.17
N ALA A 540 3.97 -32.65 5.80
CA ALA A 540 4.92 -32.62 6.91
C ALA A 540 6.19 -31.81 6.59
N THR A 541 6.82 -32.04 5.43
CA THR A 541 8.02 -31.29 5.03
C THR A 541 7.73 -29.82 4.72
N ALA A 542 6.56 -29.50 4.15
CA ALA A 542 6.15 -28.12 3.91
C ALA A 542 5.92 -27.38 5.23
N LEU A 543 5.24 -28.04 6.16
CA LEU A 543 5.00 -27.54 7.52
C LEU A 543 6.32 -27.33 8.28
N ASP A 544 7.27 -28.27 8.21
CA ASP A 544 8.59 -28.12 8.84
C ASP A 544 9.34 -26.89 8.31
N GLN A 545 9.33 -26.68 6.97
CA GLN A 545 9.92 -25.49 6.37
C GLN A 545 9.19 -24.21 6.80
N PHE A 546 7.86 -24.25 6.87
CA PHE A 546 7.04 -23.13 7.29
C PHE A 546 7.32 -22.75 8.76
N VAL A 547 7.35 -23.73 9.66
CA VAL A 547 7.71 -23.59 11.08
C VAL A 547 9.13 -23.04 11.21
N GLU A 548 10.09 -23.48 10.39
CA GLU A 548 11.45 -22.91 10.38
C GLU A 548 11.44 -21.41 10.04
N GLY A 549 10.64 -20.98 9.06
CA GLY A 549 10.51 -19.57 8.70
C GLY A 549 9.92 -18.71 9.84
N LEU A 550 8.92 -19.25 10.55
CA LEU A 550 8.26 -18.57 11.67
C LEU A 550 9.16 -18.38 12.90
N LYS A 551 10.31 -19.05 13.00
CA LYS A 551 11.32 -18.75 14.05
C LYS A 551 11.88 -17.33 13.95
N THR A 552 11.73 -16.69 12.79
CA THR A 552 12.18 -15.31 12.57
C THR A 552 11.61 -14.37 13.63
N LEU A 553 12.48 -13.53 14.21
CA LEU A 553 12.16 -12.58 15.30
C LEU A 553 11.63 -13.24 16.60
N GLY A 554 11.68 -14.57 16.69
CA GLY A 554 11.18 -15.36 17.81
C GLY A 554 9.66 -15.53 17.82
N LEU A 555 8.99 -15.39 16.67
CA LEU A 555 7.53 -15.47 16.58
C LEU A 555 7.02 -16.85 16.93
N LEU A 556 7.65 -17.91 16.43
CA LEU A 556 7.26 -19.29 16.73
C LEU A 556 7.25 -19.59 18.23
N GLU A 557 8.25 -19.11 18.97
CA GLU A 557 8.35 -19.32 20.41
C GLU A 557 7.19 -18.64 21.15
N GLU A 558 6.82 -17.41 20.77
CA GLU A 558 5.71 -16.70 21.38
C GLU A 558 4.34 -17.29 20.99
N LEU A 559 4.19 -17.78 19.75
CA LEU A 559 3.01 -18.52 19.28
C LEU A 559 2.77 -19.78 20.11
N ARG A 560 3.81 -20.60 20.30
CA ARG A 560 3.73 -21.84 21.07
C ARG A 560 3.50 -21.60 22.56
N LYS A 561 4.05 -20.51 23.09
CA LYS A 561 3.89 -20.14 24.50
C LYS A 561 2.51 -19.56 24.78
N ASN A 562 1.94 -18.79 23.85
CA ASN A 562 0.67 -18.08 24.07
C ASN A 562 -0.33 -18.28 22.89
N PRO A 563 -0.74 -19.51 22.53
CA PRO A 563 -1.58 -19.75 21.35
C PRO A 563 -2.92 -18.99 21.37
N ALA A 564 -3.58 -18.95 22.53
CA ALA A 564 -4.86 -18.27 22.69
C ALA A 564 -4.78 -16.76 22.40
N VAL A 565 -3.66 -16.13 22.72
CA VAL A 565 -3.44 -14.68 22.53
C VAL A 565 -3.28 -14.34 21.04
N PHE A 566 -2.68 -15.25 20.26
CA PHE A 566 -2.46 -15.06 18.82
C PHE A 566 -3.58 -15.62 17.94
N TYR A 567 -4.51 -16.41 18.49
CA TYR A 567 -5.54 -17.09 17.72
C TYR A 567 -6.29 -16.14 16.78
N ASN A 568 -6.79 -15.01 17.32
CA ASN A 568 -7.54 -14.05 16.52
C ASN A 568 -6.71 -13.36 15.42
N MET A 569 -5.40 -13.24 15.61
CA MET A 569 -4.50 -12.62 14.63
C MET A 569 -4.17 -13.56 13.46
N PHE A 570 -4.22 -14.87 13.67
CA PHE A 570 -3.82 -15.87 12.68
C PHE A 570 -4.99 -16.57 12.00
N VAL A 571 -6.06 -16.85 12.76
CA VAL A 571 -7.19 -17.70 12.34
C VAL A 571 -8.44 -16.86 12.09
N SER A 572 -8.85 -16.05 13.06
CA SER A 572 -10.10 -15.30 12.97
C SER A 572 -10.05 -14.21 11.91
N GLU A 573 -11.19 -13.97 11.25
CA GLU A 573 -11.36 -12.86 10.34
C GLU A 573 -11.07 -11.52 11.03
N GLU A 574 -10.52 -10.56 10.27
CA GLU A 574 -10.34 -9.20 10.75
C GLU A 574 -11.70 -8.59 11.13
N ILE A 575 -11.73 -7.93 12.29
CA ILE A 575 -12.89 -7.16 12.72
C ILE A 575 -12.94 -5.91 11.84
N PRO A 576 -14.03 -5.68 11.06
CA PRO A 576 -14.15 -4.50 10.22
C PRO A 576 -14.08 -3.22 11.05
N LEU A 577 -13.49 -2.16 10.46
CA LEU A 577 -13.47 -0.86 11.12
C LEU A 577 -14.88 -0.30 11.26
N GLN A 578 -15.12 0.42 12.36
CA GLN A 578 -16.34 1.18 12.56
C GLN A 578 -16.07 2.68 12.48
N ALA A 579 -17.08 3.46 12.11
CA ALA A 579 -17.03 4.92 12.02
C ALA A 579 -16.54 5.54 13.33
N LYS A 580 -16.95 4.96 14.48
CA LYS A 580 -16.51 5.39 15.82
C LYS A 580 -15.00 5.24 16.02
N ASP A 581 -14.39 4.22 15.40
CA ASP A 581 -12.97 3.93 15.55
C ASP A 581 -12.17 5.06 14.87
N LEU A 582 -12.53 5.41 13.63
CA LEU A 582 -11.93 6.55 12.94
C LEU A 582 -12.28 7.90 13.59
N CYS A 583 -13.49 8.07 14.12
CA CYS A 583 -13.86 9.32 14.82
C CYS A 583 -13.00 9.61 16.05
N THR A 584 -12.55 8.57 16.76
CA THR A 584 -11.78 8.70 18.00
C THR A 584 -10.26 8.62 17.78
N LEU A 585 -9.85 8.06 16.64
CA LEU A 585 -8.45 7.90 16.26
C LEU A 585 -7.71 9.24 16.13
N PHE A 586 -8.34 10.23 15.50
CA PHE A 586 -7.70 11.50 15.14
C PHE A 586 -7.75 12.57 16.22
N ASP A 587 -6.66 13.29 16.40
CA ASP A 587 -6.65 14.63 17.00
C ASP A 587 -6.88 15.69 15.94
N VAL A 588 -7.80 16.62 16.21
CA VAL A 588 -8.13 17.68 15.25
C VAL A 588 -7.36 18.94 15.61
N ASP A 589 -6.50 19.39 14.69
CA ASP A 589 -5.76 20.65 14.79
C ASP A 589 -6.62 21.80 14.23
N PHE A 590 -7.23 22.53 15.15
CA PHE A 590 -8.17 23.57 14.80
C PHE A 590 -7.57 24.98 14.99
N SER A 591 -8.03 25.93 14.18
CA SER A 591 -7.76 27.36 14.34
C SER A 591 -8.25 27.91 15.68
N VAL A 592 -7.79 29.10 16.06
CA VAL A 592 -8.18 29.77 17.32
C VAL A 592 -9.72 29.85 17.46
N GLN A 593 -10.21 29.55 18.66
CA GLN A 593 -11.64 29.59 18.97
C GLN A 593 -12.23 30.98 18.71
N GLY A 594 -13.42 31.05 18.12
CA GLY A 594 -14.11 32.29 17.78
C GLY A 594 -13.65 32.95 16.46
N SER A 595 -12.73 32.32 15.72
CA SER A 595 -12.38 32.78 14.36
C SER A 595 -13.36 32.23 13.32
N ASN A 596 -13.54 32.96 12.21
CA ASN A 596 -14.32 32.46 11.06
C ASN A 596 -13.76 31.14 10.50
N ARG A 597 -12.45 30.90 10.67
CA ARG A 597 -11.83 29.62 10.30
C ARG A 597 -12.36 28.49 11.17
N ARG A 598 -12.37 28.67 12.49
CA ARG A 598 -12.90 27.70 13.45
C ARG A 598 -14.35 27.29 13.13
N ASP A 599 -15.20 28.25 12.77
CA ASP A 599 -16.61 27.93 12.45
C ASP A 599 -16.74 27.03 11.23
N ARG A 600 -15.94 27.29 10.19
CA ARG A 600 -15.89 26.44 8.99
C ARG A 600 -15.31 25.06 9.30
N GLU A 601 -14.23 24.99 10.09
CA GLU A 601 -13.60 23.73 10.51
C GLU A 601 -14.57 22.86 11.31
N ASN A 602 -15.32 23.44 12.25
CA ASN A 602 -16.33 22.73 13.02
C ASN A 602 -17.39 22.11 12.10
N MET A 603 -17.85 22.85 11.09
CA MET A 603 -18.79 22.34 10.09
C MET A 603 -18.18 21.20 9.27
N THR A 604 -16.93 21.34 8.82
CA THR A 604 -16.21 20.28 8.11
C THR A 604 -16.03 19.03 8.96
N ILE A 605 -15.84 19.16 10.27
CA ILE A 605 -15.79 18.00 11.19
C ILE A 605 -17.14 17.32 11.36
N CYS A 606 -18.25 18.07 11.34
CA CYS A 606 -19.58 17.46 11.27
C CYS A 606 -19.72 16.63 9.99
N PHE A 607 -19.39 17.22 8.84
CA PHE A 607 -19.42 16.51 7.55
C PHE A 607 -18.53 15.27 7.55
N TRP A 608 -17.32 15.34 8.12
CA TRP A 608 -16.43 14.20 8.28
C TRP A 608 -17.09 13.05 9.07
N ARG A 609 -17.70 13.35 10.21
CA ARG A 609 -18.33 12.33 11.07
C ARG A 609 -19.55 11.71 10.41
N ASP A 610 -20.40 12.53 9.79
CA ASP A 610 -21.58 12.06 9.06
C ASP A 610 -21.15 11.19 7.87
N TRP A 611 -20.09 11.58 7.17
CA TRP A 611 -19.53 10.81 6.05
C TRP A 611 -18.98 9.45 6.47
N LEU A 612 -18.31 9.36 7.63
CA LEU A 612 -17.86 8.06 8.14
C LEU A 612 -19.04 7.11 8.44
N ILE A 613 -20.17 7.64 8.92
CA ILE A 613 -21.39 6.86 9.17
C ILE A 613 -21.98 6.38 7.83
N ASP A 614 -22.10 7.28 6.83
CA ASP A 614 -22.56 6.90 5.49
C ASP A 614 -21.69 5.80 4.85
N ILE A 615 -20.38 5.80 5.10
CA ILE A 615 -19.48 4.72 4.64
C ILE A 615 -19.81 3.41 5.35
N GLU A 616 -19.97 3.43 6.67
CA GLU A 616 -20.32 2.24 7.47
C GLU A 616 -21.68 1.65 7.05
N GLU A 617 -22.65 2.49 6.71
CA GLU A 617 -23.98 2.07 6.20
C GLU A 617 -23.96 1.61 4.74
N GLY A 618 -22.82 1.72 4.04
CA GLY A 618 -22.64 1.24 2.66
C GLY A 618 -23.08 2.22 1.56
N GLU A 619 -23.44 3.45 1.91
CA GLU A 619 -23.93 4.49 0.98
C GLU A 619 -22.79 5.15 0.16
N CYS A 620 -21.53 4.80 0.43
CA CYS A 620 -20.35 5.40 -0.20
C CYS A 620 -19.51 4.41 -1.03
N SER A 621 -20.07 3.27 -1.44
CA SER A 621 -19.36 2.29 -2.27
C SER A 621 -18.76 2.93 -3.55
N PRO A 622 -17.50 2.65 -3.92
CA PRO A 622 -16.61 1.60 -3.40
C PRO A 622 -15.63 2.09 -2.30
N VAL A 623 -15.87 3.24 -1.66
CA VAL A 623 -15.07 3.71 -0.53
C VAL A 623 -15.48 2.97 0.74
N THR A 624 -14.51 2.47 1.50
CA THR A 624 -14.70 1.81 2.79
C THR A 624 -13.86 2.50 3.86
N LEU A 625 -14.13 2.23 5.14
CA LEU A 625 -13.39 2.82 6.26
C LEU A 625 -11.91 2.41 6.22
N GLU A 626 -11.62 1.19 5.76
CA GLU A 626 -10.27 0.70 5.53
C GLU A 626 -9.56 1.55 4.47
N LYS A 627 -10.23 1.89 3.35
CA LYS A 627 -9.63 2.77 2.33
C LYS A 627 -9.32 4.17 2.86
N VAL A 628 -10.16 4.70 3.75
CA VAL A 628 -9.89 6.00 4.41
C VAL A 628 -8.66 5.92 5.30
N LEU A 629 -8.51 4.83 6.06
CA LEU A 629 -7.34 4.60 6.90
C LEU A 629 -6.08 4.33 6.07
N GLU A 630 -6.19 3.59 4.97
CA GLU A 630 -5.11 3.31 4.02
C GLU A 630 -4.60 4.61 3.41
N PHE A 631 -5.50 5.46 2.91
CA PHE A 631 -5.16 6.78 2.36
C PHE A 631 -4.39 7.63 3.38
N THR A 632 -4.80 7.59 4.64
CA THR A 632 -4.22 8.45 5.69
C THR A 632 -2.94 7.90 6.30
N SER A 633 -2.78 6.57 6.37
CA SER A 633 -1.74 5.93 7.19
C SER A 633 -0.92 4.86 6.48
N GLY A 634 -1.38 4.36 5.34
CA GLY A 634 -0.85 3.17 4.67
C GLY A 634 -1.33 1.84 5.27
N ALA A 635 -2.07 1.84 6.38
CA ALA A 635 -2.61 0.65 7.03
C ALA A 635 -4.13 0.50 6.81
N SER A 636 -4.64 -0.73 6.69
CA SER A 636 -6.08 -1.03 6.56
C SER A 636 -6.79 -1.15 7.90
N THR A 637 -6.05 -1.39 8.97
CA THR A 637 -6.55 -1.48 10.35
C THR A 637 -5.62 -0.73 11.29
N VAL A 638 -6.10 -0.41 12.50
CA VAL A 638 -5.23 0.18 13.53
C VAL A 638 -4.29 -0.91 14.05
N PRO A 639 -2.95 -0.75 13.95
CA PRO A 639 -2.02 -1.77 14.42
C PRO A 639 -2.25 -2.10 15.91
N PRO A 640 -2.02 -3.35 16.37
CA PRO A 640 -2.17 -3.71 17.79
C PRO A 640 -1.34 -2.87 18.76
N LEU A 641 -0.18 -2.37 18.31
CA LEU A 641 0.68 -1.47 19.09
C LEU A 641 0.29 0.02 18.97
N GLY A 642 -0.75 0.32 18.20
CA GLY A 642 -1.12 1.66 17.77
C GLY A 642 -0.15 2.21 16.72
N PHE A 643 -0.43 3.44 16.29
CA PHE A 643 0.46 4.20 15.44
C PHE A 643 1.61 4.84 16.26
N PRO A 644 2.78 5.11 15.64
CA PRO A 644 3.92 5.71 16.35
C PRO A 644 3.59 7.07 16.97
N HIS A 645 2.74 7.85 16.30
CA HIS A 645 2.23 9.14 16.76
C HIS A 645 0.71 9.14 16.58
N ARG A 646 0.01 9.97 17.35
CA ARG A 646 -1.45 10.07 17.20
C ARG A 646 -1.79 10.71 15.85
N PRO A 647 -2.63 10.06 15.01
CA PRO A 647 -3.04 10.64 13.73
C PRO A 647 -3.73 11.99 13.92
N GLN A 648 -3.55 12.90 12.97
CA GLN A 648 -4.10 14.25 13.03
C GLN A 648 -4.99 14.60 11.84
N ILE A 649 -6.00 15.41 12.10
CA ILE A 649 -6.80 16.10 11.08
C ILE A 649 -6.38 17.57 11.05
N GLN A 650 -6.06 18.06 9.86
CA GLN A 650 -5.82 19.46 9.54
C GLN A 650 -6.80 19.92 8.45
N PHE A 651 -6.81 21.21 8.14
CA PHE A 651 -7.80 21.84 7.26
C PHE A 651 -7.15 22.58 6.09
N LEU A 652 -7.71 22.40 4.89
CA LEU A 652 -7.28 23.07 3.68
C LEU A 652 -8.05 24.38 3.49
N HIS A 653 -7.51 25.47 4.03
CA HIS A 653 -8.18 26.78 3.96
C HIS A 653 -8.08 27.47 2.59
N GLU A 654 -7.16 27.02 1.73
CA GLU A 654 -6.94 27.56 0.39
C GLU A 654 -8.08 27.11 -0.54
N GLY A 655 -8.75 28.06 -1.20
CA GLY A 655 -9.97 27.80 -1.97
C GLY A 655 -9.80 26.95 -3.23
N ASN A 656 -8.55 26.71 -3.68
CA ASN A 656 -8.24 25.85 -4.83
C ASN A 656 -7.99 24.38 -4.42
N ARG A 657 -7.90 24.07 -3.13
CA ARG A 657 -7.64 22.72 -2.62
C ARG A 657 -8.95 22.04 -2.24
N ILE A 658 -9.56 21.43 -3.26
CA ILE A 658 -10.90 20.85 -3.18
C ILE A 658 -10.91 19.36 -2.80
N PHE A 659 -9.79 18.66 -2.96
CA PHE A 659 -9.61 17.24 -2.63
C PHE A 659 -8.93 17.07 -1.26
N PRO A 660 -9.15 15.93 -0.58
CA PRO A 660 -8.37 15.59 0.60
C PRO A 660 -6.92 15.33 0.25
N GLU A 661 -6.05 15.56 1.24
CA GLU A 661 -4.63 15.22 1.13
C GLU A 661 -4.20 14.45 2.36
N ALA A 662 -3.28 13.51 2.20
CA ALA A 662 -2.71 12.76 3.31
C ALA A 662 -1.18 12.81 3.27
N ASN A 663 -0.58 12.83 4.46
CA ASN A 663 0.80 12.46 4.63
C ASN A 663 0.84 11.22 5.52
N THR A 664 1.02 10.06 4.87
CA THR A 664 1.01 8.77 5.55
C THR A 664 2.14 8.62 6.54
N CYS A 665 3.32 9.18 6.28
CA CYS A 665 4.49 9.08 7.15
C CYS A 665 4.26 9.74 8.52
N ILE A 666 3.69 10.96 8.54
CA ILE A 666 3.40 11.70 9.78
C ILE A 666 1.93 11.57 10.23
N LEU A 667 1.12 10.76 9.53
CA LEU A 667 -0.26 10.43 9.88
C LEU A 667 -1.19 11.65 9.92
N VAL A 668 -1.06 12.54 8.95
CA VAL A 668 -1.88 13.76 8.84
C VAL A 668 -2.86 13.62 7.68
N LEU A 669 -4.15 13.69 7.97
CA LEU A 669 -5.22 13.87 6.99
C LEU A 669 -5.60 15.35 6.93
N ARG A 670 -5.65 15.91 5.72
CA ARG A 670 -6.09 17.28 5.49
C ARG A 670 -7.43 17.27 4.80
N LEU A 671 -8.42 17.85 5.46
CA LEU A 671 -9.79 17.90 4.97
C LEU A 671 -10.04 19.17 4.14
N PRO A 672 -10.66 19.06 2.95
CA PRO A 672 -11.07 20.20 2.16
C PRO A 672 -12.31 20.87 2.77
N LEU A 673 -12.38 22.20 2.67
CA LEU A 673 -13.48 22.98 3.22
C LEU A 673 -14.55 23.26 2.15
N HIS A 674 -15.67 22.55 2.23
CA HIS A 674 -16.81 22.70 1.32
C HIS A 674 -18.01 23.38 1.97
N SER A 675 -18.88 24.00 1.16
CA SER A 675 -20.08 24.72 1.62
C SER A 675 -21.28 23.80 1.88
N SER A 676 -21.27 22.57 1.37
CA SER A 676 -22.31 21.57 1.60
C SER A 676 -21.70 20.19 1.87
N TYR A 677 -22.50 19.34 2.52
CA TYR A 677 -22.12 17.96 2.83
C TYR A 677 -21.92 17.14 1.56
N GLU A 678 -22.79 17.31 0.55
CA GLU A 678 -22.75 16.54 -0.69
C GLU A 678 -21.47 16.82 -1.48
N ALA A 679 -21.04 18.10 -1.53
CA ALA A 679 -19.77 18.47 -2.16
C ALA A 679 -18.59 17.88 -1.38
N PHE A 680 -18.61 17.97 -0.05
CA PHE A 680 -17.58 17.34 0.79
C PHE A 680 -17.48 15.84 0.52
N LYS A 681 -18.59 15.12 0.60
CA LYS A 681 -18.70 13.68 0.34
C LYS A 681 -18.15 13.31 -1.03
N GLN A 682 -18.58 14.01 -2.08
CA GLN A 682 -18.14 13.76 -3.46
C GLN A 682 -16.61 13.90 -3.59
N TYR A 683 -16.04 15.03 -3.17
CA TYR A 683 -14.61 15.29 -3.35
C TYR A 683 -13.72 14.44 -2.43
N MET A 684 -14.21 14.08 -1.24
CA MET A 684 -13.54 13.10 -0.38
C MET A 684 -13.44 11.73 -1.07
N MET A 685 -14.55 11.26 -1.65
CA MET A 685 -14.57 9.98 -2.36
C MET A 685 -13.68 9.99 -3.61
N GLU A 686 -13.80 11.03 -4.44
CA GLU A 686 -12.98 11.17 -5.65
C GLU A 686 -11.49 11.22 -5.32
N GLY A 687 -11.09 12.04 -4.34
CA GLY A 687 -9.68 12.18 -3.97
C GLY A 687 -9.06 10.89 -3.44
N ILE A 688 -9.79 10.11 -2.62
CA ILE A 688 -9.30 8.83 -2.09
C ILE A 688 -9.22 7.77 -3.18
N LEU A 689 -10.18 7.72 -4.10
CA LEU A 689 -10.18 6.72 -5.18
C LEU A 689 -9.14 7.01 -6.28
N GLN A 690 -8.79 8.27 -6.48
CA GLN A 690 -7.83 8.69 -7.51
C GLN A 690 -6.38 8.77 -7.01
N ALA A 691 -6.11 8.54 -5.72
CA ALA A 691 -4.78 8.55 -5.13
C ALA A 691 -4.33 7.16 -4.62
N PRO A 692 -4.18 6.14 -5.49
CA PRO A 692 -3.80 4.79 -5.08
C PRO A 692 -2.30 4.58 -4.79
N THR A 693 -1.45 5.55 -5.12
CA THR A 693 0.02 5.44 -5.05
C THR A 693 0.64 6.58 -4.23
N PHE A 694 1.91 6.41 -3.85
CA PHE A 694 2.68 7.51 -3.28
C PHE A 694 3.21 8.42 -4.40
N GLY A 695 3.23 9.73 -4.16
CA GLY A 695 3.74 10.72 -5.11
C GLY A 695 2.73 11.07 -6.22
N LEU A 696 2.26 12.32 -6.17
CA LEU A 696 1.36 13.00 -7.12
C LEU A 696 -0.03 12.37 -7.34
N ALA A 697 -1.05 13.13 -6.93
CA ALA A 697 -2.35 13.17 -7.62
C ALA A 697 -2.31 14.31 -8.66
#